data_AF-A0A2K8MIX1-F1
#
_entry.id   AF-A0A2K8MIX1-F1
#
_cell.length_a   1.000
_cell.length_b   1.000
_cell.length_c   1.000
_cell.angle_alpha   90.00
_cell.angle_beta   90.00
_cell.angle_gamma   90.00
#
_symmetry.space_group_name_H-M   'P 1'
#
loop_
_entity.id
_entity.type
_entity.pdbx_description
1 polymer ?
#
loop_
_entity_poly.entity_id
_entity_poly.type
_entity_poly.pdbx_seq_one_letter_code
_entity_poly.pdbx_strand_id
1 'polypeptide(L)'
;MDRPTQKPDAAATRENVQANFLRAAKTGGARPRTRNWAMFLFFRIMREDELAATRERILQLRGGGESTDPDQLSAGEMLKLDLSWPGVMNAGLVDPPAAAPAGAFRNWLTALVSKDPEPMKATLAEFGEALEASFAVAAMADGDGMAAPMMAVPAAAADAAPLFEMSFTRAGANLLEVLSAFSSEERYAGLVERALENFKTIASGATTGPALPALLFYEFLRVAAPAIEASRDLPPAIRSEADEAMLGVDRGQGDRIPINFAFTYAGLAALQLDADTLASFPDAFKEGMAARARRLGDVGSSAPEYWEGELGLNSVHGYFTGGVGTHAWPTAPAFWKQLRSEVRAFNDATDGDKEQLRELIGLLFRPVGLEIVHIELGQDPHQHDDDQAALLDGAVGQTPRTEHFGYRDNLSQPFVDLGLGDTLPGGGTASRRSSWTPVAPGEIFLDAPDEDGETHELPVHPVLRRGSTFLVFRKLEQDVQGFRAFLERQRPRDPQAQDALGAQIVGRWKNGAPLVTSPGHQPDVDADAEAILNDFRYAADDPDGRKCPLGAHVRRANPRDIGGRNDVRRHRILRRGISYGGPLLPENSAGDGEKRGMLFIAANARIDLQFEVIQADWLNGGEFLGQVGLDRCPLTGANAGTVADRFFEAGAAAPVTGLPRFVHTKGGDYFFLPGIDALKAIAEGETFAVPPEQLPYHGYSMGDAATPSLYSQSRLKLYGQTMLGTPKRIVRVATPGTGQMVAFVGRHADVTRVLSDKLVNGAVEFSVKAYHDAGQRITRGSDMLVGTDESGPTCPARRRLQPVLERAWTRLAGQFGPSGGIDAAVRNIAKMRIEAALRRTAHARRIDLVADVAAQASYGVVTDLFGLPGPSWVTELGLALPFARQHVGDLPADWLAALKGDQTADPGLTTMQIWSAVLVVDLIGNLHSQKSLQALSRQAGSEMLTHIDARLAEVRGRPGAAPRSLIEAFVLNEALPEIRDLYKHVPAGDDWRSLYYQDVSMILIEIVGSTLAVIPLTFASVMTSLLNMRIAPSALPRHDDKALAAVIYEAERLNPNLPVRMRHCEVDTDWSKAAGIAGNDTVAALVGAANLDSRAFTDPTRFSLTGAGIGEGPARRLEDYLLFGVPGSNKDCWGRDRIAMPVLQECLRACSRLTGLRRVAGSAGEPQKLAGVTIGLLARFTRLAS
;
A
#
# COMPACT_ATOMS: atom_id res chain seq x y z
N MET A 1 -18.18 39.41 -0.44
CA MET A 1 -18.73 38.53 0.60
C MET A 1 -17.54 38.03 1.38
N ASP A 2 -17.28 38.66 2.52
CA ASP A 2 -16.20 38.29 3.42
C ASP A 2 -16.49 36.91 4.00
N ARG A 3 -15.70 35.91 3.61
CA ARG A 3 -15.63 34.64 4.37
C ARG A 3 -14.81 34.95 5.63
N PRO A 4 -15.31 34.66 6.83
CA PRO A 4 -14.52 34.81 8.03
C PRO A 4 -13.39 33.79 7.99
N THR A 5 -12.16 34.24 7.79
CA THR A 5 -10.96 33.45 8.04
C THR A 5 -10.79 33.31 9.55
N GLN A 6 -11.53 32.35 10.14
CA GLN A 6 -11.18 31.82 11.45
C GLN A 6 -9.84 31.11 11.28
N LYS A 7 -8.77 31.63 11.89
CA LYS A 7 -7.53 30.84 12.03
C LYS A 7 -7.93 29.53 12.74
N PRO A 8 -7.61 28.35 12.19
CA PRO A 8 -7.89 27.09 12.86
C PRO A 8 -7.13 27.04 14.19
N ASP A 9 -7.85 26.73 15.26
CA ASP A 9 -7.35 26.80 16.63
C ASP A 9 -6.80 25.43 17.03
N ALA A 10 -5.48 25.27 17.02
CA ALA A 10 -4.81 24.05 17.47
C ALA A 10 -5.20 23.65 18.90
N ALA A 11 -5.67 24.60 19.73
CA ALA A 11 -6.22 24.30 21.04
C ALA A 11 -7.55 23.54 20.97
N ALA A 12 -8.42 23.85 20.01
CA ALA A 12 -9.70 23.18 19.83
C ALA A 12 -9.54 21.71 19.39
N THR A 13 -8.60 21.42 18.47
CA THR A 13 -8.25 20.04 18.13
C THR A 13 -7.69 19.32 19.35
N ARG A 14 -6.77 19.96 20.09
CA ARG A 14 -6.18 19.39 21.31
C ARG A 14 -7.22 19.02 22.36
N GLU A 15 -8.27 19.81 22.55
CA GLU A 15 -9.31 19.53 23.55
C GLU A 15 -10.25 18.38 23.15
N ASN A 16 -10.28 18.00 21.87
CA ASN A 16 -11.24 17.04 21.32
C ASN A 16 -10.62 15.66 20.99
N VAL A 17 -9.31 15.50 21.10
CA VAL A 17 -8.60 14.24 20.82
C VAL A 17 -8.61 13.32 22.05
N GLN A 18 -8.80 12.03 21.82
CA GLN A 18 -8.73 11.04 22.91
C GLN A 18 -7.31 10.92 23.51
N ALA A 19 -7.27 10.70 24.82
CA ALA A 19 -6.12 10.86 25.74
C ALA A 19 -4.73 10.39 25.27
N ASN A 20 -4.59 9.24 24.60
CA ASN A 20 -3.26 8.68 24.28
C ASN A 20 -2.60 9.29 23.02
N PHE A 21 -3.32 10.11 22.26
CA PHE A 21 -2.86 10.65 20.99
C PHE A 21 -2.30 12.08 21.09
N LEU A 22 -2.45 12.74 22.25
CA LEU A 22 -1.90 14.07 22.55
C LEU A 22 -0.56 14.05 23.28
N ARG A 23 -0.03 12.86 23.58
CA ARG A 23 1.24 12.73 24.26
C ARG A 23 2.34 13.36 23.41
N ALA A 24 2.92 14.47 23.90
CA ALA A 24 4.17 14.99 23.39
C ALA A 24 5.16 13.82 23.39
N ALA A 25 5.80 13.56 22.25
CA ALA A 25 6.72 12.44 22.15
C ALA A 25 7.79 12.50 23.26
N LYS A 26 8.15 13.72 23.69
CA LYS A 26 9.16 14.01 24.72
C LYS A 26 8.94 15.45 25.25
N THR A 27 8.72 15.64 26.55
CA THR A 27 8.87 16.95 27.22
C THR A 27 10.20 16.95 27.95
N GLY A 28 11.04 17.96 27.70
CA GLY A 28 12.33 18.10 28.38
C GLY A 28 12.14 18.27 29.89
N GLY A 29 12.57 17.28 30.67
CA GLY A 29 12.81 17.46 32.11
C GLY A 29 12.28 16.37 33.05
N ALA A 30 11.24 15.63 32.68
CA ALA A 30 10.76 14.49 33.48
C ALA A 30 10.16 13.42 32.56
N ARG A 31 10.62 12.17 32.68
CA ARG A 31 10.02 11.05 31.95
C ARG A 31 8.64 10.76 32.57
N PRO A 32 7.53 10.88 31.82
CA PRO A 32 6.22 10.49 32.32
C PRO A 32 6.27 9.02 32.75
N ARG A 33 5.62 8.64 33.85
CA ARG A 33 5.47 7.23 34.24
C ARG A 33 4.73 6.51 33.11
N THR A 34 5.43 5.69 32.32
CA THR A 34 4.85 5.06 31.14
C THR A 34 4.21 3.76 31.52
N ARG A 35 2.98 3.60 31.08
CA ARG A 35 2.30 2.31 31.03
C ARG A 35 3.16 1.29 30.26
N ASN A 36 3.58 0.23 30.94
CA ASN A 36 4.48 -0.83 30.41
C ASN A 36 3.72 -2.05 29.84
N TRP A 37 2.39 -2.06 29.90
CA TRP A 37 1.53 -3.08 29.27
C TRP A 37 0.14 -2.52 28.98
N ALA A 38 -0.56 -3.04 27.97
CA ALA A 38 -1.91 -2.65 27.62
C ALA A 38 -2.74 -3.82 27.09
N MET A 39 -4.06 -3.79 27.32
CA MET A 39 -4.99 -4.73 26.70
C MET A 39 -5.81 -4.04 25.61
N PHE A 40 -6.04 -4.76 24.52
CA PHE A 40 -6.90 -4.37 23.43
C PHE A 40 -8.08 -5.34 23.39
N LEU A 41 -9.27 -4.81 23.63
CA LEU A 41 -10.51 -5.56 23.71
C LEU A 41 -11.31 -5.26 22.44
N PHE A 42 -11.27 -6.19 21.48
CA PHE A 42 -12.00 -6.07 20.23
C PHE A 42 -13.42 -6.58 20.45
N PHE A 43 -14.40 -5.81 20.00
CA PHE A 43 -15.79 -6.07 20.30
C PHE A 43 -16.69 -6.04 19.06
N ARG A 44 -17.80 -6.75 19.18
CA ARG A 44 -18.99 -6.65 18.35
C ARG A 44 -20.09 -5.95 19.14
N ILE A 45 -20.83 -5.09 18.47
CA ILE A 45 -22.02 -4.42 19.02
C ILE A 45 -23.19 -5.37 18.80
N MET A 46 -23.87 -5.75 19.88
CA MET A 46 -25.02 -6.64 19.82
C MET A 46 -26.23 -5.95 19.18
N ARG A 47 -27.09 -6.74 18.55
CA ARG A 47 -28.40 -6.28 18.10
C ARG A 47 -29.41 -6.36 19.25
N GLU A 48 -30.45 -5.53 19.18
CA GLU A 48 -31.50 -5.50 20.21
C GLU A 48 -32.26 -6.84 20.29
N ASP A 49 -32.50 -7.52 19.16
CA ASP A 49 -33.12 -8.84 19.11
C ASP A 49 -32.25 -9.93 19.75
N GLU A 50 -30.94 -9.89 19.54
CA GLU A 50 -29.97 -10.80 20.18
C GLU A 50 -29.90 -10.59 21.70
N LEU A 51 -29.92 -9.33 22.14
CA LEU A 51 -29.92 -8.98 23.55
C LEU A 51 -31.22 -9.43 24.22
N ALA A 52 -32.36 -9.17 23.57
CA ALA A 52 -33.68 -9.62 24.03
C ALA A 52 -33.77 -11.15 24.09
N ALA A 53 -33.26 -11.87 23.09
CA ALA A 53 -33.22 -13.33 23.10
C ALA A 53 -32.35 -13.88 24.25
N THR A 54 -31.20 -13.24 24.52
CA THR A 54 -30.35 -13.59 25.67
C THR A 54 -31.13 -13.41 26.97
N ARG A 55 -31.85 -12.28 27.13
CA ARG A 55 -32.71 -12.01 28.30
C ARG A 55 -33.86 -13.03 28.41
N GLU A 56 -34.50 -13.39 27.30
CA GLU A 56 -35.59 -14.36 27.29
C GLU A 56 -35.10 -15.76 27.69
N ARG A 57 -33.93 -16.19 27.20
CA ARG A 57 -33.34 -17.49 27.58
C ARG A 57 -33.00 -17.56 29.06
N ILE A 58 -32.52 -16.46 29.65
CA ILE A 58 -32.34 -16.35 31.11
C ILE A 58 -33.67 -16.50 31.85
N LEU A 59 -34.77 -15.95 31.33
CA LEU A 59 -36.11 -16.10 31.90
C LEU A 59 -36.70 -17.52 31.70
N GLN A 60 -36.38 -18.19 30.59
CA GLN A 60 -36.88 -19.54 30.24
C GLN A 60 -36.26 -20.65 31.10
N LEU A 61 -35.12 -20.40 31.76
CA LEU A 61 -34.56 -21.29 32.79
C LEU A 61 -35.54 -21.58 33.95
N ARG A 62 -36.63 -20.80 34.06
CA ARG A 62 -37.80 -21.00 34.94
C ARG A 62 -38.52 -22.35 34.78
N GLY A 63 -38.51 -22.95 33.58
CA GLY A 63 -39.51 -23.95 33.19
C GLY A 63 -39.20 -25.41 33.48
N GLY A 64 -37.96 -25.77 33.86
CA GLY A 64 -37.55 -27.19 33.88
C GLY A 64 -37.78 -27.89 32.53
N GLY A 65 -37.71 -27.12 31.43
CA GLY A 65 -37.98 -27.61 30.09
C GLY A 65 -36.81 -28.45 29.59
N GLU A 66 -36.72 -29.69 30.02
CA GLU A 66 -36.12 -30.72 29.17
C GLU A 66 -36.86 -30.65 27.83
N SER A 67 -36.11 -30.47 26.74
CA SER A 67 -36.68 -30.68 25.42
C SER A 67 -37.25 -32.09 25.38
N THR A 68 -38.54 -32.21 25.07
CA THR A 68 -39.18 -33.53 24.84
C THR A 68 -38.76 -34.14 23.49
N ASP A 69 -37.99 -33.39 22.71
CA ASP A 69 -37.40 -33.77 21.43
C ASP A 69 -35.87 -33.92 21.60
N PRO A 70 -35.30 -35.14 21.47
CA PRO A 70 -33.86 -35.36 21.63
C PRO A 70 -32.98 -34.63 20.60
N ASP A 71 -33.57 -34.03 19.55
CA ASP A 71 -32.86 -33.23 18.54
C ASP A 71 -32.87 -31.70 18.83
N GLN A 72 -33.52 -31.22 19.91
CA GLN A 72 -33.56 -29.79 20.28
C GLN A 72 -32.77 -29.49 21.56
N LEU A 73 -31.93 -28.44 21.51
CA LEU A 73 -31.16 -27.93 22.66
C LEU A 73 -32.08 -27.32 23.72
N SER A 74 -31.79 -27.57 24.99
CA SER A 74 -32.43 -26.91 26.13
C SER A 74 -32.11 -25.41 26.18
N ALA A 75 -32.94 -24.63 26.89
CA ALA A 75 -32.68 -23.19 27.10
C ALA A 75 -31.31 -22.92 27.76
N GLY A 76 -30.84 -23.83 28.63
CA GLY A 76 -29.52 -23.75 29.26
C GLY A 76 -28.38 -24.01 28.28
N GLU A 77 -28.49 -25.04 27.44
CA GLU A 77 -27.50 -25.31 26.37
C GLU A 77 -27.48 -24.20 25.32
N MET A 78 -28.64 -23.65 24.98
CA MET A 78 -28.79 -22.51 24.10
C MET A 78 -28.14 -21.23 24.68
N LEU A 79 -28.36 -20.94 25.96
CA LEU A 79 -27.70 -19.81 26.65
C LEU A 79 -26.18 -20.01 26.72
N LYS A 80 -25.73 -21.24 27.04
CA LYS A 80 -24.32 -21.59 27.04
C LYS A 80 -23.70 -21.34 25.66
N LEU A 81 -24.38 -21.75 24.60
CA LEU A 81 -23.96 -21.50 23.21
C LEU A 81 -23.93 -20.00 22.87
N ASP A 82 -24.92 -19.21 23.33
CA ASP A 82 -24.95 -17.76 23.13
C ASP A 82 -23.76 -17.06 23.81
N LEU A 83 -23.33 -17.57 24.97
CA LEU A 83 -22.20 -17.03 25.73
C LEU A 83 -20.83 -17.49 25.19
N SER A 84 -20.73 -18.72 24.66
CA SER A 84 -19.46 -19.34 24.25
C SER A 84 -19.16 -19.27 22.74
N TRP A 85 -20.19 -19.38 21.88
CA TRP A 85 -20.06 -19.54 20.43
C TRP A 85 -21.07 -18.72 19.58
N PRO A 86 -21.20 -17.41 19.82
CA PRO A 86 -22.14 -16.55 19.07
C PRO A 86 -21.86 -16.53 17.55
N GLY A 87 -20.60 -16.63 17.14
CA GLY A 87 -20.20 -16.68 15.73
C GLY A 87 -20.66 -17.93 14.97
N VAL A 88 -20.84 -19.08 15.63
CA VAL A 88 -21.28 -20.34 14.97
C VAL A 88 -22.79 -20.32 14.68
N MET A 89 -23.57 -19.63 15.51
CA MET A 89 -24.99 -19.37 15.26
C MET A 89 -25.21 -18.32 14.16
N ASN A 90 -24.24 -17.43 13.95
CA ASN A 90 -24.34 -16.29 13.03
C ASN A 90 -23.53 -16.48 11.72
N ALA A 91 -22.69 -17.51 11.61
CA ALA A 91 -21.91 -17.82 10.41
C ALA A 91 -22.81 -18.33 9.28
N GLY A 92 -23.39 -17.41 8.53
CA GLY A 92 -24.23 -17.71 7.36
C GLY A 92 -25.34 -16.67 7.11
N LEU A 93 -25.63 -15.81 8.09
CA LEU A 93 -26.50 -14.66 7.90
C LEU A 93 -25.62 -13.48 7.48
N VAL A 94 -25.69 -13.13 6.21
CA VAL A 94 -25.38 -11.76 5.78
C VAL A 94 -26.22 -10.85 6.66
N ASP A 95 -25.61 -10.02 7.51
CA ASP A 95 -26.32 -9.07 8.36
C ASP A 95 -27.34 -8.31 7.51
N PRO A 96 -28.65 -8.49 7.71
CA PRO A 96 -29.60 -7.61 7.06
C PRO A 96 -29.40 -6.21 7.64
N PRO A 97 -29.23 -5.15 6.83
CA PRO A 97 -28.88 -3.79 7.27
C PRO A 97 -29.97 -3.07 8.09
N ALA A 98 -30.92 -3.78 8.70
CA ALA A 98 -32.17 -3.24 9.23
C ALA A 98 -32.43 -3.50 10.73
N ALA A 99 -31.61 -4.29 11.44
CA ALA A 99 -31.79 -4.49 12.88
C ALA A 99 -31.13 -3.38 13.70
N ALA A 100 -31.82 -2.88 14.75
CA ALA A 100 -31.31 -1.83 15.62
C ALA A 100 -30.15 -2.32 16.50
N PRO A 101 -29.07 -1.52 16.68
CA PRO A 101 -28.06 -1.83 17.68
C PRO A 101 -28.71 -1.80 19.06
N ALA A 102 -28.22 -2.66 19.96
CA ALA A 102 -28.70 -2.71 21.32
C ALA A 102 -28.56 -1.33 21.98
N GLY A 103 -29.67 -0.76 22.46
CA GLY A 103 -29.67 0.53 23.18
C GLY A 103 -28.74 0.50 24.39
N ALA A 104 -28.56 -0.69 24.98
CA ALA A 104 -27.63 -0.98 26.05
C ALA A 104 -26.19 -0.51 25.78
N PHE A 105 -25.68 -0.67 24.55
CA PHE A 105 -24.31 -0.25 24.20
C PHE A 105 -24.17 1.27 24.24
N ARG A 106 -25.15 1.99 23.66
CA ARG A 106 -25.17 3.46 23.68
C ARG A 106 -25.31 3.99 25.10
N ASN A 107 -26.15 3.36 25.92
CA ASN A 107 -26.31 3.70 27.34
C ASN A 107 -25.01 3.54 28.13
N TRP A 108 -24.26 2.46 27.89
CA TRP A 108 -22.94 2.26 28.48
C TRP A 108 -21.94 3.33 28.02
N LEU A 109 -21.88 3.61 26.71
CA LEU A 109 -21.00 4.65 26.17
C LEU A 109 -21.31 6.04 26.73
N THR A 110 -22.60 6.37 26.91
CA THR A 110 -23.06 7.63 27.53
C THR A 110 -22.54 7.77 28.96
N ALA A 111 -22.55 6.70 29.75
CA ALA A 111 -21.95 6.71 31.08
C ALA A 111 -20.45 7.04 31.03
N LEU A 112 -19.72 6.49 30.05
CA LEU A 112 -18.27 6.67 29.96
C LEU A 112 -17.85 8.06 29.45
N VAL A 113 -18.61 8.64 28.53
CA VAL A 113 -18.18 9.86 27.81
C VAL A 113 -18.86 11.12 28.38
N SER A 114 -20.09 10.97 28.88
CA SER A 114 -20.90 12.08 29.40
C SER A 114 -21.02 12.09 30.94
N LYS A 115 -20.50 11.07 31.63
CA LYS A 115 -20.70 10.82 33.08
C LYS A 115 -22.16 10.76 33.51
N ASP A 116 -23.05 10.34 32.62
CA ASP A 116 -24.44 10.08 32.97
C ASP A 116 -24.66 8.58 33.11
N PRO A 117 -24.68 8.03 34.34
CA PRO A 117 -24.82 6.61 34.55
C PRO A 117 -26.29 6.15 34.46
N GLU A 118 -27.28 7.05 34.45
CA GLU A 118 -28.69 6.69 34.62
C GLU A 118 -29.22 5.78 33.50
N PRO A 119 -28.93 6.03 32.21
CA PRO A 119 -29.34 5.12 31.14
C PRO A 119 -28.72 3.72 31.29
N MET A 120 -27.46 3.65 31.71
CA MET A 120 -26.76 2.39 31.94
C MET A 120 -27.36 1.65 33.14
N LYS A 121 -27.62 2.34 34.26
CA LYS A 121 -28.26 1.78 35.45
C LYS A 121 -29.64 1.20 35.14
N ALA A 122 -30.45 1.91 34.35
CA ALA A 122 -31.76 1.42 33.94
C ALA A 122 -31.64 0.10 33.14
N THR A 123 -30.69 0.06 32.20
CA THR A 123 -30.40 -1.16 31.41
C THR A 123 -29.99 -2.33 32.30
N LEU A 124 -29.08 -2.09 33.25
CA LEU A 124 -28.60 -3.12 34.17
C LEU A 124 -29.69 -3.57 35.16
N ALA A 125 -30.57 -2.66 35.61
CA ALA A 125 -31.69 -2.98 36.49
C ALA A 125 -32.70 -3.89 35.80
N GLU A 126 -33.02 -3.65 34.53
CA GLU A 126 -33.90 -4.53 33.74
C GLU A 126 -33.35 -5.96 33.58
N PHE A 127 -32.03 -6.08 33.42
CA PHE A 127 -31.33 -7.36 33.44
C PHE A 127 -31.34 -8.00 34.84
N GLY A 128 -31.15 -7.19 35.88
CA GLY A 128 -31.20 -7.60 37.27
C GLY A 128 -32.56 -8.15 37.67
N GLU A 129 -33.65 -7.48 37.32
CA GLU A 129 -35.03 -7.94 37.55
C GLU A 129 -35.31 -9.27 36.86
N ALA A 130 -34.80 -9.45 35.63
CA ALA A 130 -34.94 -10.73 34.91
C ALA A 130 -34.21 -11.87 35.62
N LEU A 131 -33.04 -11.58 36.22
CA LEU A 131 -32.29 -12.52 37.04
C LEU A 131 -32.99 -12.78 38.39
N GLU A 132 -33.38 -11.74 39.15
CA GLU A 132 -34.04 -11.86 40.45
C GLU A 132 -35.37 -12.62 40.34
N ALA A 133 -36.16 -12.38 39.29
CA ALA A 133 -37.39 -13.10 39.01
C ALA A 133 -37.15 -14.61 38.83
N SER A 134 -36.00 -15.02 38.29
CA SER A 134 -35.61 -16.43 38.19
C SER A 134 -35.25 -17.05 39.57
N PHE A 135 -34.72 -16.27 40.52
CA PHE A 135 -34.36 -16.74 41.86
C PHE A 135 -35.54 -16.74 42.86
N ALA A 136 -36.44 -15.75 42.79
CA ALA A 136 -37.55 -15.59 43.73
C ALA A 136 -38.55 -16.78 43.72
N VAL A 137 -38.69 -17.47 42.58
CA VAL A 137 -39.61 -18.61 42.44
C VAL A 137 -38.97 -19.93 42.92
N ALA A 138 -37.64 -20.09 42.83
CA ALA A 138 -36.95 -21.26 43.39
C ALA A 138 -37.13 -21.35 44.91
N ALA A 139 -37.17 -20.20 45.60
CA ALA A 139 -37.43 -20.13 47.03
C ALA A 139 -38.91 -20.39 47.42
N MET A 140 -39.86 -20.32 46.47
CA MET A 140 -41.28 -20.61 46.72
C MET A 140 -41.68 -22.05 46.40
N ALA A 141 -40.80 -22.85 45.76
CA ALA A 141 -41.04 -24.26 45.48
C ALA A 141 -40.72 -25.18 46.68
N ASP A 142 -39.86 -24.74 47.60
CA ASP A 142 -39.54 -25.45 48.85
C ASP A 142 -40.32 -24.84 50.02
N GLY A 143 -41.57 -25.29 50.17
CA GLY A 143 -42.35 -25.05 51.37
C GLY A 143 -41.97 -26.01 52.48
N ASP A 144 -41.01 -25.63 53.33
CA ASP A 144 -41.02 -25.96 54.76
C ASP A 144 -40.03 -25.08 55.56
N GLY A 145 -40.45 -24.69 56.77
CA GLY A 145 -39.99 -23.48 57.44
C GLY A 145 -38.61 -23.47 58.13
N MET A 146 -38.12 -22.23 58.31
CA MET A 146 -37.17 -21.69 59.31
C MET A 146 -35.72 -22.23 59.39
N ALA A 147 -34.80 -21.27 59.14
CA ALA A 147 -33.41 -21.12 59.63
C ALA A 147 -32.20 -21.75 58.86
N ALA A 148 -31.64 -20.96 57.91
CA ALA A 148 -30.23 -20.87 57.41
C ALA A 148 -29.55 -22.10 56.74
N PRO A 149 -28.47 -21.97 55.91
CA PRO A 149 -27.85 -20.83 55.21
C PRO A 149 -27.81 -21.00 53.66
N MET A 150 -27.20 -20.02 52.96
CA MET A 150 -26.83 -19.93 51.53
C MET A 150 -27.09 -21.12 50.58
N MET A 151 -27.89 -20.83 49.54
CA MET A 151 -27.76 -21.27 48.13
C MET A 151 -27.51 -22.77 47.89
N ALA A 152 -28.60 -23.56 47.85
CA ALA A 152 -28.63 -24.83 47.12
C ALA A 152 -29.60 -24.70 45.95
N VAL A 153 -29.12 -24.92 44.72
CA VAL A 153 -29.93 -24.92 43.49
C VAL A 153 -30.77 -26.22 43.45
N PRO A 154 -32.09 -26.18 43.14
CA PRO A 154 -32.93 -27.37 43.08
C PRO A 154 -32.44 -28.38 42.03
N ALA A 155 -32.67 -29.68 42.26
CA ALA A 155 -32.21 -30.77 41.39
C ALA A 155 -32.73 -30.72 39.93
N ALA A 156 -33.84 -30.01 39.66
CA ALA A 156 -34.38 -29.78 38.31
C ALA A 156 -33.66 -28.64 37.54
N ALA A 157 -32.75 -27.92 38.20
CA ALA A 157 -31.88 -26.88 37.61
C ALA A 157 -30.39 -27.29 37.66
N ALA A 158 -30.10 -28.59 37.84
CA ALA A 158 -28.74 -29.11 37.95
C ALA A 158 -27.86 -28.79 36.72
N ASP A 159 -28.45 -28.71 35.53
CA ASP A 159 -27.73 -28.38 34.29
C ASP A 159 -27.39 -26.88 34.16
N ALA A 160 -28.11 -26.00 34.88
CA ALA A 160 -27.86 -24.56 34.92
C ALA A 160 -27.11 -24.11 36.20
N ALA A 161 -27.04 -24.96 37.22
CA ALA A 161 -26.32 -24.72 38.47
C ALA A 161 -24.88 -24.19 38.28
N PRO A 162 -24.03 -24.70 37.37
CA PRO A 162 -22.68 -24.16 37.19
C PRO A 162 -22.64 -22.72 36.62
N LEU A 163 -23.64 -22.27 35.85
CA LEU A 163 -23.72 -20.87 35.37
C LEU A 163 -24.08 -19.89 36.50
N PHE A 164 -24.81 -20.36 37.51
CA PHE A 164 -25.25 -19.56 38.66
C PHE A 164 -24.34 -19.70 39.90
N GLU A 165 -23.65 -20.83 40.04
CA GLU A 165 -22.54 -21.08 40.97
C GLU A 165 -21.18 -20.59 40.45
N MET A 166 -21.11 -20.09 39.20
CA MET A 166 -20.02 -19.26 38.68
C MET A 166 -19.96 -17.92 39.43
N SER A 167 -19.74 -18.05 40.71
CA SER A 167 -19.39 -16.99 41.61
C SER A 167 -18.02 -16.49 41.15
N PHE A 168 -17.83 -15.17 41.21
CA PHE A 168 -16.50 -14.61 41.34
C PHE A 168 -15.99 -15.02 42.74
N THR A 169 -15.80 -16.34 42.94
CA THR A 169 -15.80 -17.12 44.19
C THR A 169 -14.91 -16.53 45.28
N ARG A 170 -13.91 -15.74 44.91
CA ARG A 170 -12.98 -15.07 45.85
C ARG A 170 -13.14 -13.55 45.97
N ALA A 171 -13.81 -12.88 45.03
CA ALA A 171 -14.30 -11.51 45.22
C ALA A 171 -15.59 -11.46 46.06
N GLY A 172 -16.22 -12.61 46.30
CA GLY A 172 -17.42 -12.75 47.12
C GLY A 172 -18.70 -12.23 46.46
N ALA A 173 -18.69 -12.02 45.14
CA ALA A 173 -19.82 -11.44 44.40
C ALA A 173 -20.41 -12.41 43.36
N ASN A 174 -21.74 -12.38 43.22
CA ASN A 174 -22.48 -13.03 42.13
C ASN A 174 -23.03 -11.97 41.15
N LEU A 175 -23.57 -12.41 40.01
CA LEU A 175 -24.07 -11.48 38.98
C LEU A 175 -25.15 -10.51 39.51
N LEU A 176 -26.03 -10.96 40.40
CA LEU A 176 -27.03 -10.09 41.03
C LEU A 176 -26.39 -9.00 41.90
N GLU A 177 -25.37 -9.36 42.67
CA GLU A 177 -24.62 -8.40 43.47
C GLU A 177 -23.91 -7.37 42.58
N VAL A 178 -23.33 -7.82 41.44
CA VAL A 178 -22.73 -6.94 40.44
C VAL A 178 -23.76 -5.96 39.89
N LEU A 179 -24.93 -6.42 39.46
CA LEU A 179 -25.98 -5.58 38.91
C LEU A 179 -26.56 -4.61 39.96
N SER A 180 -26.79 -5.09 41.18
CA SER A 180 -27.29 -4.27 42.29
C SER A 180 -26.27 -3.25 42.80
N ALA A 181 -24.97 -3.45 42.59
CA ALA A 181 -23.93 -2.51 43.02
C ALA A 181 -24.03 -1.16 42.31
N PHE A 182 -24.59 -1.12 41.10
CA PHE A 182 -24.84 0.11 40.35
C PHE A 182 -25.97 0.98 40.93
N SER A 183 -26.70 0.49 41.94
CA SER A 183 -27.81 1.23 42.56
C SER A 183 -27.38 2.35 43.51
N SER A 184 -26.17 2.29 44.07
CA SER A 184 -25.63 3.35 44.95
C SER A 184 -24.10 3.41 44.90
N GLU A 185 -23.56 4.62 45.07
CA GLU A 185 -22.11 4.88 45.06
C GLU A 185 -21.35 4.04 46.11
N GLU A 186 -21.90 3.90 47.32
CA GLU A 186 -21.29 3.13 48.41
C GLU A 186 -21.17 1.63 48.08
N ARG A 187 -22.22 1.03 47.51
CA ARG A 187 -22.20 -0.39 47.10
C ARG A 187 -21.23 -0.61 45.96
N TYR A 188 -21.21 0.31 45.00
CA TYR A 188 -20.31 0.30 43.87
C TYR A 188 -18.85 0.37 44.30
N ALA A 189 -18.49 1.37 45.11
CA ALA A 189 -17.14 1.55 45.63
C ALA A 189 -16.66 0.30 46.41
N GLY A 190 -17.53 -0.26 47.26
CA GLY A 190 -17.22 -1.50 47.97
C GLY A 190 -16.98 -2.70 47.06
N LEU A 191 -17.72 -2.82 45.94
CA LEU A 191 -17.51 -3.88 44.95
C LEU A 191 -16.19 -3.67 44.18
N VAL A 192 -15.88 -2.44 43.77
CA VAL A 192 -14.61 -2.08 43.11
C VAL A 192 -13.42 -2.45 43.99
N GLU A 193 -13.47 -2.14 45.30
CA GLU A 193 -12.41 -2.49 46.25
C GLU A 193 -12.22 -4.00 46.38
N ARG A 194 -13.32 -4.78 46.50
CA ARG A 194 -13.25 -6.25 46.55
C ARG A 194 -12.69 -6.85 45.26
N ALA A 195 -13.11 -6.33 44.10
CA ALA A 195 -12.62 -6.76 42.81
C ALA A 195 -11.11 -6.47 42.66
N LEU A 196 -10.66 -5.29 43.09
CA LEU A 196 -9.25 -4.91 43.11
C LEU A 196 -8.43 -5.80 44.03
N GLU A 197 -8.90 -6.09 45.24
CA GLU A 197 -8.18 -6.93 46.20
C GLU A 197 -8.09 -8.39 45.73
N ASN A 198 -9.15 -8.91 45.13
CA ASN A 198 -9.13 -10.22 44.48
C ASN A 198 -8.11 -10.25 43.33
N PHE A 199 -8.11 -9.23 42.46
CA PHE A 199 -7.14 -9.12 41.38
C PHE A 199 -5.70 -9.06 41.91
N LYS A 200 -5.43 -8.27 42.96
CA LYS A 200 -4.12 -8.20 43.63
C LYS A 200 -3.66 -9.55 44.18
N THR A 201 -4.58 -10.29 44.79
CA THR A 201 -4.30 -11.61 45.38
C THR A 201 -3.93 -12.63 44.31
N ILE A 202 -4.61 -12.61 43.16
CA ILE A 202 -4.28 -13.47 42.01
C ILE A 202 -2.95 -13.05 41.38
N ALA A 203 -2.78 -11.75 41.11
CA ALA A 203 -1.59 -11.26 40.43
C ALA A 203 -0.31 -11.32 41.27
N SER A 204 -0.40 -11.33 42.60
CA SER A 204 0.74 -11.61 43.50
C SER A 204 1.10 -13.10 43.60
N GLY A 205 0.28 -14.00 43.02
CA GLY A 205 0.46 -15.45 43.12
C GLY A 205 0.09 -16.04 44.49
N ALA A 206 -0.55 -15.25 45.36
CA ALA A 206 -0.97 -15.71 46.69
C ALA A 206 -2.08 -16.78 46.64
N THR A 207 -2.81 -16.86 45.53
CA THR A 207 -3.83 -17.89 45.29
C THR A 207 -3.91 -18.32 43.82
N THR A 208 -4.47 -19.49 43.52
CA THR A 208 -4.65 -20.03 42.16
C THR A 208 -6.07 -19.75 41.63
N GLY A 209 -6.22 -19.09 40.48
CA GLY A 209 -7.51 -18.76 39.86
C GLY A 209 -7.32 -18.12 38.49
N PRO A 210 -8.36 -18.00 37.64
CA PRO A 210 -8.21 -17.51 36.27
C PRO A 210 -7.88 -16.01 36.26
N ALA A 211 -6.80 -15.64 35.57
CA ALA A 211 -6.21 -14.31 35.62
C ALA A 211 -7.00 -13.29 34.79
N LEU A 212 -7.39 -13.66 33.57
CA LEU A 212 -8.07 -12.84 32.59
C LEU A 212 -9.48 -12.44 33.03
N PRO A 213 -10.37 -13.35 33.49
CA PRO A 213 -11.70 -12.95 33.96
C PRO A 213 -11.64 -12.03 35.18
N ALA A 214 -10.72 -12.27 36.12
CA ALA A 214 -10.56 -11.41 37.31
C ALA A 214 -10.10 -10.00 36.93
N LEU A 215 -9.15 -9.89 35.99
CA LEU A 215 -8.69 -8.62 35.46
C LEU A 215 -9.81 -7.88 34.69
N LEU A 216 -10.53 -8.58 33.81
CA LEU A 216 -11.61 -7.98 33.02
C LEU A 216 -12.79 -7.53 33.88
N PHE A 217 -13.10 -8.27 34.94
CA PHE A 217 -14.13 -7.87 35.90
C PHE A 217 -13.75 -6.58 36.63
N TYR A 218 -12.50 -6.49 37.12
CA TYR A 218 -12.02 -5.25 37.71
C TYR A 218 -11.98 -4.11 36.69
N GLU A 219 -11.53 -4.36 35.46
CA GLU A 219 -11.54 -3.36 34.39
C GLU A 219 -12.94 -2.85 34.08
N PHE A 220 -13.93 -3.73 33.95
CA PHE A 220 -15.32 -3.37 33.70
C PHE A 220 -15.84 -2.38 34.76
N LEU A 221 -15.59 -2.67 36.05
CA LEU A 221 -15.94 -1.78 37.16
C LEU A 221 -15.06 -0.51 37.18
N ARG A 222 -13.78 -0.61 36.89
CA ARG A 222 -12.87 0.55 36.85
C ARG A 222 -13.29 1.55 35.77
N VAL A 223 -13.69 1.06 34.61
CA VAL A 223 -14.12 1.86 33.45
C VAL A 223 -15.39 2.64 33.77
N ALA A 224 -16.37 2.01 34.44
CA ALA A 224 -17.63 2.67 34.80
C ALA A 224 -17.53 3.57 36.06
N ALA A 225 -16.47 3.47 36.85
CA ALA A 225 -16.34 4.17 38.13
C ALA A 225 -16.53 5.70 38.05
N PRO A 226 -15.96 6.44 37.09
CA PRO A 226 -16.13 7.90 37.06
C PRO A 226 -17.54 8.38 36.67
N ALA A 227 -18.41 7.48 36.22
CA ALA A 227 -19.82 7.78 35.99
C ALA A 227 -20.63 7.66 37.29
N ILE A 228 -20.13 6.93 38.30
CA ILE A 228 -20.88 6.55 39.50
C ILE A 228 -20.31 7.22 40.76
N GLU A 229 -18.99 7.38 40.84
CA GLU A 229 -18.29 8.08 41.92
C GLU A 229 -18.22 9.59 41.62
N ALA A 230 -19.00 10.40 42.35
CA ALA A 230 -19.09 11.84 42.11
C ALA A 230 -17.78 12.59 42.41
N SER A 231 -16.88 11.96 43.18
CA SER A 231 -15.56 12.48 43.56
C SER A 231 -14.54 12.53 42.42
N ARG A 232 -14.84 11.93 41.24
CA ARG A 232 -13.90 11.87 40.11
C ARG A 232 -14.19 12.95 39.06
N ASP A 233 -13.29 13.92 38.93
CA ASP A 233 -13.52 15.15 38.13
C ASP A 233 -13.52 14.97 36.60
N LEU A 234 -13.00 13.88 36.03
CA LEU A 234 -12.96 13.67 34.56
C LEU A 234 -13.43 12.27 34.10
N PRO A 235 -14.15 12.14 32.96
CA PRO A 235 -14.54 10.83 32.41
C PRO A 235 -13.31 10.03 31.93
N PRO A 236 -13.33 8.68 31.93
CA PRO A 236 -12.19 7.85 31.55
C PRO A 236 -11.63 8.13 30.15
N ALA A 237 -12.50 8.47 29.19
CA ALA A 237 -12.14 8.74 27.80
C ALA A 237 -11.41 10.09 27.58
N ILE A 238 -11.44 11.00 28.57
CA ILE A 238 -10.89 12.36 28.48
C ILE A 238 -9.54 12.51 29.24
N ARG A 239 -9.08 11.49 29.96
CA ARG A 239 -7.90 11.59 30.85
C ARG A 239 -6.57 11.51 30.09
N SER A 240 -6.06 12.61 29.55
CA SER A 240 -4.72 12.65 28.93
C SER A 240 -3.58 12.40 29.93
N GLU A 241 -2.62 11.53 29.59
CA GLU A 241 -1.33 11.41 30.32
C GLU A 241 -0.46 12.68 30.19
N ALA A 242 -0.74 13.56 29.22
CA ALA A 242 0.10 14.70 28.88
C ALA A 242 -0.09 15.93 29.79
N ASP A 243 -1.12 15.91 30.67
CA ASP A 243 -1.54 17.08 31.44
C ASP A 243 -1.32 16.90 32.96
N GLU A 244 -0.13 16.44 33.35
CA GLU A 244 0.28 16.38 34.78
C GLU A 244 0.16 17.75 35.49
N ALA A 245 0.15 18.87 34.75
CA ALA A 245 -0.03 20.21 35.29
C ALA A 245 -1.50 20.58 35.61
N MET A 246 -2.47 20.08 34.82
CA MET A 246 -3.92 20.29 35.06
C MET A 246 -4.47 19.31 36.12
N LEU A 247 -3.87 18.14 36.27
CA LEU A 247 -4.23 17.10 37.27
C LEU A 247 -3.79 17.43 38.72
N GLY A 248 -3.43 18.68 39.01
CA GLY A 248 -3.00 19.14 40.33
C GLY A 248 -4.02 18.96 41.46
N VAL A 249 -5.26 18.56 41.15
CA VAL A 249 -6.38 18.44 42.09
C VAL A 249 -6.59 17.02 42.63
N ASP A 250 -6.10 15.97 41.94
CA ASP A 250 -6.48 14.57 42.23
C ASP A 250 -5.33 13.73 42.83
N ARG A 251 -4.75 14.22 43.94
CA ARG A 251 -3.58 13.59 44.59
C ARG A 251 -3.92 12.38 45.47
N GLY A 252 -5.19 11.99 45.60
CA GLY A 252 -5.63 11.07 46.66
C GLY A 252 -6.01 9.64 46.27
N GLN A 253 -6.84 9.43 45.24
CA GLN A 253 -7.53 8.13 45.05
C GLN A 253 -7.85 7.88 43.57
N GLY A 254 -7.31 6.80 42.97
CA GLY A 254 -7.78 6.28 41.67
C GLY A 254 -6.69 6.01 40.62
N ASP A 255 -6.77 4.82 40.01
CA ASP A 255 -5.95 4.41 38.86
C ASP A 255 -6.16 5.33 37.65
N ARG A 256 -5.06 5.80 37.04
CA ARG A 256 -4.99 6.97 36.14
C ARG A 256 -5.00 6.61 34.64
N ILE A 257 -5.27 5.35 34.29
CA ILE A 257 -5.08 4.86 32.92
C ILE A 257 -6.25 5.24 31.99
N PRO A 258 -5.99 5.98 30.89
CA PRO A 258 -7.00 6.33 29.90
C PRO A 258 -7.50 5.15 29.08
N ILE A 259 -8.71 5.31 28.54
CA ILE A 259 -9.35 4.37 27.62
C ILE A 259 -9.62 5.10 26.31
N ASN A 260 -9.26 4.47 25.20
CA ASN A 260 -9.64 4.93 23.87
C ASN A 260 -10.64 4.00 23.22
N PHE A 261 -11.52 4.55 22.39
CA PHE A 261 -12.46 3.81 21.55
C PHE A 261 -12.21 4.11 20.07
N ALA A 262 -12.21 3.05 19.25
CA ALA A 262 -12.12 3.16 17.80
C ALA A 262 -13.02 2.13 17.13
N PHE A 263 -13.59 2.49 15.98
CA PHE A 263 -14.62 1.71 15.28
C PHE A 263 -14.16 1.34 13.87
N THR A 264 -14.48 0.12 13.42
CA THR A 264 -14.32 -0.25 12.00
C THR A 264 -15.47 0.35 11.18
N TYR A 265 -15.37 0.25 9.84
CA TYR A 265 -16.48 0.63 8.97
C TYR A 265 -17.76 -0.19 9.29
N ALA A 266 -17.60 -1.49 9.54
CA ALA A 266 -18.69 -2.37 9.96
C ALA A 266 -19.31 -1.93 11.29
N GLY A 267 -18.50 -1.47 12.25
CA GLY A 267 -19.01 -0.94 13.52
C GLY A 267 -19.79 0.35 13.37
N LEU A 268 -19.35 1.27 12.51
CA LEU A 268 -20.11 2.48 12.20
C LEU A 268 -21.44 2.16 11.48
N ALA A 269 -21.45 1.15 10.62
CA ALA A 269 -22.69 0.66 10.01
C ALA A 269 -23.63 0.01 11.04
N ALA A 270 -23.09 -0.80 11.97
CA ALA A 270 -23.85 -1.39 13.08
C ALA A 270 -24.44 -0.32 14.01
N LEU A 271 -23.77 0.83 14.14
CA LEU A 271 -24.28 2.01 14.87
C LEU A 271 -25.37 2.77 14.12
N GLN A 272 -25.73 2.37 12.90
CA GLN A 272 -26.75 2.99 12.06
C GLN A 272 -26.47 4.45 11.71
N LEU A 273 -25.21 4.76 11.40
CA LEU A 273 -24.89 6.03 10.74
C LEU A 273 -25.63 6.13 9.39
N ASP A 274 -25.98 7.35 9.00
CA ASP A 274 -26.64 7.63 7.73
C ASP A 274 -25.86 7.08 6.53
N ALA A 275 -26.58 6.58 5.52
CA ALA A 275 -25.99 5.88 4.39
C ALA A 275 -25.07 6.77 3.55
N ASP A 276 -25.41 8.05 3.37
CA ASP A 276 -24.59 8.99 2.60
C ASP A 276 -23.34 9.37 3.41
N THR A 277 -23.48 9.53 4.72
CA THR A 277 -22.33 9.73 5.63
C THR A 277 -21.40 8.53 5.65
N LEU A 278 -21.91 7.30 5.74
CA LEU A 278 -21.10 6.09 5.63
C LEU A 278 -20.40 5.99 4.27
N ALA A 279 -21.11 6.29 3.18
CA ALA A 279 -20.52 6.31 1.86
C ALA A 279 -19.34 7.30 1.78
N SER A 280 -19.43 8.44 2.47
CA SER A 280 -18.44 9.53 2.50
C SER A 280 -17.06 9.14 3.04
N PHE A 281 -16.94 8.04 3.80
CA PHE A 281 -15.66 7.63 4.34
C PHE A 281 -14.66 7.21 3.24
N PRO A 282 -13.33 7.32 3.49
CA PRO A 282 -12.30 6.92 2.54
C PRO A 282 -12.39 5.44 2.15
N ASP A 283 -12.12 5.11 0.88
CA ASP A 283 -12.24 3.74 0.36
C ASP A 283 -11.35 2.74 1.12
N ALA A 284 -10.13 3.14 1.48
CA ALA A 284 -9.24 2.28 2.26
C ALA A 284 -9.85 1.86 3.59
N PHE A 285 -10.55 2.77 4.28
CA PHE A 285 -11.25 2.47 5.54
C PHE A 285 -12.50 1.63 5.31
N LYS A 286 -13.30 1.92 4.27
CA LYS A 286 -14.51 1.16 3.92
C LYS A 286 -14.23 -0.29 3.57
N GLU A 287 -13.15 -0.55 2.83
CA GLU A 287 -12.76 -1.90 2.42
C GLU A 287 -12.18 -2.75 3.56
N GLY A 288 -11.60 -2.12 4.59
CA GLY A 288 -10.90 -2.80 5.68
C GLY A 288 -9.52 -3.35 5.27
N MET A 289 -8.70 -3.70 6.27
CA MET A 289 -7.30 -4.06 6.00
C MET A 289 -7.16 -5.41 5.28
N ALA A 290 -8.00 -6.40 5.61
CA ALA A 290 -7.94 -7.75 5.03
C ALA A 290 -8.15 -7.74 3.52
N ALA A 291 -9.12 -6.96 3.01
CA ALA A 291 -9.36 -6.81 1.57
C ALA A 291 -8.15 -6.18 0.84
N ARG A 292 -7.33 -5.41 1.57
CA ARG A 292 -6.18 -4.66 1.06
C ARG A 292 -4.84 -5.38 1.30
N ALA A 293 -4.85 -6.59 1.85
CA ALA A 293 -3.67 -7.40 2.16
C ALA A 293 -2.65 -7.49 1.00
N ARG A 294 -3.12 -7.63 -0.25
CA ARG A 294 -2.24 -7.68 -1.42
C ARG A 294 -1.41 -6.40 -1.59
N ARG A 295 -2.04 -5.23 -1.40
CA ARG A 295 -1.35 -3.93 -1.46
C ARG A 295 -0.30 -3.84 -0.36
N LEU A 296 -0.62 -4.35 0.84
CA LEU A 296 0.25 -4.30 2.01
C LEU A 296 1.38 -5.35 2.01
N GLY A 297 1.41 -6.27 1.03
CA GLY A 297 2.39 -7.36 0.98
C GLY A 297 2.12 -8.48 1.99
N ASP A 298 0.88 -8.56 2.49
CA ASP A 298 0.37 -9.59 3.38
C ASP A 298 -0.02 -10.82 2.56
N VAL A 299 1.01 -11.60 2.21
CA VAL A 299 0.93 -12.80 1.36
C VAL A 299 1.62 -13.98 2.03
N GLY A 300 1.31 -15.20 1.61
CA GLY A 300 1.88 -16.41 2.22
C GLY A 300 1.47 -16.50 3.69
N SER A 301 2.41 -16.75 4.60
CA SER A 301 2.14 -16.86 6.05
C SER A 301 1.67 -15.58 6.75
N SER A 302 1.57 -14.47 6.02
CA SER A 302 1.00 -13.19 6.47
C SER A 302 -0.37 -12.88 5.85
N ALA A 303 -0.87 -13.75 4.97
CA ALA A 303 -2.15 -13.53 4.29
C ALA A 303 -3.34 -13.64 5.28
N PRO A 304 -4.47 -12.97 5.01
CA PRO A 304 -5.61 -12.91 5.93
C PRO A 304 -6.15 -14.28 6.37
N GLU A 305 -6.05 -15.31 5.53
CA GLU A 305 -6.43 -16.68 5.87
C GLU A 305 -5.60 -17.31 7.01
N TYR A 306 -4.49 -16.68 7.40
CA TYR A 306 -3.63 -17.09 8.52
C TYR A 306 -3.63 -16.08 9.67
N TRP A 307 -4.55 -15.11 9.66
CA TRP A 307 -4.73 -14.20 10.79
C TRP A 307 -5.42 -14.92 11.95
N GLU A 308 -5.11 -14.47 13.16
CA GLU A 308 -5.55 -15.10 14.40
C GLU A 308 -6.91 -14.54 14.84
N GLY A 309 -7.79 -15.44 15.29
CA GLY A 309 -9.11 -15.08 15.80
C GLY A 309 -9.98 -14.40 14.74
N GLU A 310 -10.62 -13.30 15.13
CA GLU A 310 -11.55 -12.56 14.27
C GLU A 310 -10.95 -11.28 13.67
N LEU A 311 -9.65 -11.06 13.84
CA LEU A 311 -8.98 -9.87 13.31
C LEU A 311 -9.13 -9.80 11.78
N GLY A 312 -9.58 -8.65 11.28
CA GLY A 312 -9.81 -8.41 9.85
C GLY A 312 -11.13 -8.95 9.30
N LEU A 313 -11.98 -9.53 10.15
CA LEU A 313 -13.35 -9.91 9.80
C LEU A 313 -14.34 -8.79 10.14
N ASN A 314 -15.46 -8.75 9.41
CA ASN A 314 -16.52 -7.77 9.64
C ASN A 314 -17.22 -7.91 10.99
N SER A 315 -17.03 -9.01 11.72
CA SER A 315 -17.55 -9.20 13.07
C SER A 315 -16.88 -8.28 14.10
N VAL A 316 -15.69 -7.74 13.80
CA VAL A 316 -15.03 -6.73 14.63
C VAL A 316 -15.62 -5.36 14.33
N HIS A 317 -16.44 -4.84 15.24
CA HIS A 317 -17.04 -3.51 15.12
C HIS A 317 -16.13 -2.40 15.67
N GLY A 318 -15.23 -2.74 16.59
CA GLY A 318 -14.30 -1.78 17.15
C GLY A 318 -13.38 -2.41 18.18
N TYR A 319 -12.56 -1.58 18.81
CA TYR A 319 -11.84 -1.97 20.01
C TYR A 319 -11.79 -0.83 21.02
N PHE A 320 -11.57 -1.19 22.29
CA PHE A 320 -11.16 -0.25 23.31
C PHE A 320 -9.92 -0.73 24.07
N THR A 321 -9.17 0.21 24.63
CA THR A 321 -7.95 -0.09 25.38
C THR A 321 -8.23 -0.18 26.87
N GLY A 322 -7.93 -1.31 27.51
CA GLY A 322 -8.08 -1.51 28.96
C GLY A 322 -6.75 -1.77 29.66
N GLY A 323 -6.74 -1.72 30.99
CA GLY A 323 -5.74 -2.26 31.93
C GLY A 323 -5.39 -1.33 33.11
N VAL A 324 -4.59 -1.87 34.04
CA VAL A 324 -4.45 -1.38 35.43
C VAL A 324 -3.05 -0.89 35.73
N GLY A 325 -2.93 0.17 36.53
CA GLY A 325 -1.67 0.65 37.07
C GLY A 325 -1.13 -0.32 38.12
N THR A 326 -0.32 -1.31 37.70
CA THR A 326 0.31 -2.28 38.61
C THR A 326 1.55 -1.73 39.32
N HIS A 327 1.92 -0.46 39.09
CA HIS A 327 3.08 0.21 39.69
C HIS A 327 3.04 0.31 41.22
N ALA A 328 1.88 0.10 41.84
CA ALA A 328 1.68 0.25 43.28
C ALA A 328 1.77 -1.07 44.06
N TRP A 329 1.93 -2.22 43.41
CA TRP A 329 1.90 -3.53 44.08
C TRP A 329 2.56 -4.66 43.24
N PRO A 330 3.19 -5.67 43.88
CA PRO A 330 3.99 -6.68 43.18
C PRO A 330 3.14 -7.66 42.35
N THR A 331 3.59 -7.99 41.14
CA THR A 331 3.02 -9.05 40.29
C THR A 331 3.99 -10.21 40.10
N ALA A 332 3.54 -11.45 40.26
CA ALA A 332 4.36 -12.64 40.09
C ALA A 332 4.56 -13.00 38.60
N PRO A 333 5.73 -13.53 38.18
CA PRO A 333 5.95 -13.98 36.81
C PRO A 333 4.94 -15.04 36.33
N ALA A 334 4.49 -15.91 37.24
CA ALA A 334 3.49 -16.94 36.98
C ALA A 334 2.14 -16.34 36.52
N PHE A 335 1.73 -15.21 37.09
CA PHE A 335 0.49 -14.52 36.71
C PHE A 335 0.55 -14.08 35.24
N TRP A 336 1.65 -13.49 34.80
CA TRP A 336 1.80 -13.03 33.42
C TRP A 336 1.85 -14.17 32.41
N LYS A 337 2.48 -15.29 32.79
CA LYS A 337 2.47 -16.50 31.97
C LYS A 337 1.04 -17.06 31.83
N GLN A 338 0.30 -17.13 32.93
CA GLN A 338 -1.09 -17.57 32.92
C GLN A 338 -1.98 -16.64 32.09
N LEU A 339 -1.88 -15.32 32.30
CA LEU A 339 -2.65 -14.32 31.55
C LEU A 339 -2.42 -14.43 30.03
N ARG A 340 -1.16 -14.60 29.58
CA ARG A 340 -0.86 -14.82 28.16
C ARG A 340 -1.46 -16.11 27.63
N SER A 341 -1.44 -17.18 28.42
CA SER A 341 -2.05 -18.47 28.06
C SER A 341 -3.56 -18.33 27.90
N GLU A 342 -4.25 -17.69 28.84
CA GLU A 342 -5.69 -17.49 28.80
C GLU A 342 -6.12 -16.57 27.65
N VAL A 343 -5.35 -15.51 27.35
CA VAL A 343 -5.58 -14.67 26.16
C VAL A 343 -5.44 -15.48 24.87
N ARG A 344 -4.44 -16.37 24.79
CA ARG A 344 -4.27 -17.28 23.63
C ARG A 344 -5.45 -18.25 23.51
N ALA A 345 -5.85 -18.89 24.60
CA ALA A 345 -6.98 -19.81 24.65
C ALA A 345 -8.30 -19.12 24.24
N PHE A 346 -8.51 -17.87 24.68
CA PHE A 346 -9.70 -17.10 24.28
C PHE A 346 -9.78 -16.84 22.77
N ASN A 347 -8.63 -16.58 22.12
CA ASN A 347 -8.55 -16.27 20.70
C ASN A 347 -8.50 -17.53 19.82
N ASP A 348 -7.96 -18.65 20.31
CA ASP A 348 -7.84 -19.90 19.55
C ASP A 348 -9.16 -20.67 19.54
N ALA A 349 -9.70 -20.92 18.35
CA ALA A 349 -10.95 -21.64 18.21
C ALA A 349 -10.87 -23.14 18.53
N THR A 350 -9.68 -23.70 18.67
CA THR A 350 -9.46 -25.14 18.89
C THR A 350 -9.11 -25.48 20.34
N ASP A 351 -8.96 -24.48 21.20
CA ASP A 351 -8.59 -24.66 22.61
C ASP A 351 -9.80 -25.08 23.45
N GLY A 352 -9.61 -26.05 24.35
CA GLY A 352 -10.67 -26.59 25.21
C GLY A 352 -11.10 -25.65 26.34
N ASP A 353 -10.21 -24.76 26.79
CA ASP A 353 -10.49 -23.79 27.87
C ASP A 353 -11.25 -22.54 27.35
N LYS A 354 -11.34 -22.40 26.02
CA LYS A 354 -11.98 -21.28 25.33
C LYS A 354 -13.44 -21.07 25.74
N GLU A 355 -14.22 -22.15 25.83
CA GLU A 355 -15.67 -22.07 26.10
C GLU A 355 -15.93 -21.42 27.46
N GLN A 356 -15.21 -21.87 28.49
CA GLN A 356 -15.33 -21.36 29.85
C GLN A 356 -14.91 -19.88 29.96
N LEU A 357 -13.83 -19.48 29.28
CA LEU A 357 -13.39 -18.09 29.26
C LEU A 357 -14.40 -17.18 28.55
N ARG A 358 -14.95 -17.63 27.41
CA ARG A 358 -15.98 -16.89 26.67
C ARG A 358 -17.28 -16.78 27.43
N GLU A 359 -17.68 -17.83 28.14
CA GLU A 359 -18.85 -17.81 29.02
C GLU A 359 -18.75 -16.72 30.09
N LEU A 360 -17.64 -16.71 30.83
CA LEU A 360 -17.38 -15.73 31.89
C LEU A 360 -17.33 -14.29 31.35
N ILE A 361 -16.67 -14.08 30.21
CA ILE A 361 -16.54 -12.75 29.60
C ILE A 361 -17.87 -12.30 28.98
N GLY A 362 -18.63 -13.22 28.39
CA GLY A 362 -19.96 -12.97 27.86
C GLY A 362 -20.93 -12.51 28.94
N LEU A 363 -20.86 -13.11 30.13
CA LEU A 363 -21.68 -12.71 31.28
C LEU A 363 -21.41 -11.27 31.72
N LEU A 364 -20.19 -10.77 31.53
CA LEU A 364 -19.79 -9.41 31.90
C LEU A 364 -20.24 -8.36 30.87
N PHE A 365 -20.01 -8.61 29.58
CA PHE A 365 -20.16 -7.58 28.54
C PHE A 365 -21.50 -7.62 27.80
N ARG A 366 -22.17 -8.78 27.69
CA ARG A 366 -23.44 -8.86 26.97
C ARG A 366 -24.56 -8.01 27.59
N PRO A 367 -24.70 -7.89 28.94
CA PRO A 367 -25.72 -7.02 29.54
C PRO A 367 -25.60 -5.54 29.14
N VAL A 368 -24.39 -5.09 28.76
CA VAL A 368 -24.15 -3.73 28.25
C VAL A 368 -24.16 -3.67 26.72
N GLY A 369 -24.69 -4.68 26.03
CA GLY A 369 -24.81 -4.73 24.57
C GLY A 369 -23.49 -4.98 23.83
N LEU A 370 -22.48 -5.50 24.53
CA LEU A 370 -21.16 -5.78 23.96
C LEU A 370 -20.82 -7.26 23.95
N GLU A 371 -20.11 -7.67 22.91
CA GLU A 371 -19.53 -8.99 22.83
C GLU A 371 -18.04 -8.86 22.53
N ILE A 372 -17.18 -9.34 23.44
CA ILE A 372 -15.74 -9.37 23.19
C ILE A 372 -15.44 -10.56 22.27
N VAL A 373 -14.89 -10.28 21.09
CA VAL A 373 -14.63 -11.28 20.05
C VAL A 373 -13.15 -11.67 19.97
N HIS A 374 -12.26 -10.76 20.37
CA HIS A 374 -10.81 -10.97 20.33
C HIS A 374 -10.10 -10.12 21.38
N ILE A 375 -9.00 -10.62 21.96
CA ILE A 375 -8.22 -9.93 22.99
C ILE A 375 -6.74 -9.94 22.64
N GLU A 376 -6.06 -8.79 22.71
CA GLU A 376 -4.60 -8.75 22.60
C GLU A 376 -3.96 -8.12 23.84
N LEU A 377 -2.86 -8.74 24.30
CA LEU A 377 -2.06 -8.26 25.42
C LEU A 377 -0.73 -7.72 24.91
N GLY A 378 -0.58 -6.40 24.96
CA GLY A 378 0.69 -5.71 24.77
C GLY A 378 1.47 -5.63 26.07
N GLN A 379 2.77 -5.91 26.04
CA GLN A 379 3.68 -5.82 27.17
C GLN A 379 5.08 -5.45 26.67
N ASP A 380 5.70 -4.43 27.27
CA ASP A 380 7.09 -4.06 26.97
C ASP A 380 8.03 -5.24 27.34
N PRO A 381 8.98 -5.62 26.48
CA PRO A 381 9.89 -6.72 26.75
C PRO A 381 10.86 -6.40 27.89
N HIS A 382 11.23 -7.42 28.66
CA HIS A 382 12.14 -7.34 29.82
C HIS A 382 13.23 -8.42 29.75
N GLN A 383 14.35 -8.21 30.45
CA GLN A 383 15.51 -9.12 30.41
C GLN A 383 15.39 -10.27 31.42
N HIS A 384 15.02 -9.98 32.67
CA HIS A 384 14.76 -10.98 33.71
C HIS A 384 13.32 -10.90 34.22
N ASP A 385 12.75 -12.03 34.63
CA ASP A 385 11.42 -12.09 35.26
C ASP A 385 11.35 -11.21 36.52
N ASP A 386 12.47 -11.03 37.23
CA ASP A 386 12.58 -10.16 38.42
C ASP A 386 12.67 -8.66 38.08
N ASP A 387 13.09 -8.29 36.86
CA ASP A 387 13.12 -6.89 36.39
C ASP A 387 11.71 -6.34 36.17
N GLN A 388 10.71 -7.22 36.12
CA GLN A 388 9.31 -6.84 36.00
C GLN A 388 8.85 -6.00 37.19
N ALA A 389 9.37 -6.26 38.41
CA ALA A 389 9.13 -5.43 39.58
C ALA A 389 9.82 -4.05 39.49
N ALA A 390 11.01 -3.98 38.87
CA ALA A 390 11.75 -2.73 38.68
C ALA A 390 11.19 -1.85 37.54
N LEU A 391 10.62 -2.45 36.49
CA LEU A 391 9.84 -1.75 35.45
C LEU A 391 8.53 -1.15 35.99
N LEU A 392 8.06 -1.67 37.13
CA LEU A 392 6.88 -1.21 37.83
C LEU A 392 7.19 -0.17 38.93
N ASP A 393 8.41 -0.16 39.47
CA ASP A 393 8.86 0.82 40.46
C ASP A 393 9.28 2.14 39.79
N GLY A 394 8.46 3.19 39.96
CA GLY A 394 8.72 4.53 39.44
C GLY A 394 9.95 5.24 40.03
N ALA A 395 10.69 4.60 40.94
CA ALA A 395 11.96 5.07 41.49
C ALA A 395 13.18 4.65 40.64
N VAL A 396 13.07 3.62 39.80
CA VAL A 396 14.14 3.18 38.91
C VAL A 396 13.96 3.88 37.56
N GLY A 397 14.95 4.67 37.12
CA GLY A 397 14.88 5.37 35.84
C GLY A 397 14.52 4.40 34.70
N GLN A 398 13.43 4.68 33.98
CA GLN A 398 12.89 3.76 32.97
C GLN A 398 13.97 3.27 32.00
N THR A 399 14.12 1.97 31.84
CA THR A 399 14.92 1.40 30.75
C THR A 399 14.27 1.75 29.41
N PRO A 400 15.05 2.13 28.37
CA PRO A 400 14.49 2.47 27.08
C PRO A 400 13.76 1.29 26.42
N ARG A 401 12.59 1.55 25.82
CA ARG A 401 11.77 0.53 25.15
C ARG A 401 12.55 -0.16 24.03
N THR A 402 12.52 -1.49 24.05
CA THR A 402 13.25 -2.38 23.13
C THR A 402 12.26 -3.38 22.52
N GLU A 403 12.35 -3.66 21.22
CA GLU A 403 11.52 -4.69 20.56
C GLU A 403 12.20 -6.07 20.58
N HIS A 404 11.53 -7.13 20.11
CA HIS A 404 12.01 -8.50 20.32
C HIS A 404 13.27 -8.89 19.53
N PHE A 405 13.65 -8.18 18.47
CA PHE A 405 14.97 -8.34 17.84
C PHE A 405 16.11 -7.69 18.65
N GLY A 406 15.81 -6.93 19.70
CA GLY A 406 16.76 -6.30 20.62
C GLY A 406 17.11 -4.85 20.30
N TYR A 407 16.38 -4.19 19.42
CA TYR A 407 16.59 -2.79 19.03
C TYR A 407 15.69 -1.84 19.81
N ARG A 408 16.22 -0.67 20.19
CA ARG A 408 15.40 0.40 20.76
C ARG A 408 14.40 0.92 19.73
N ASP A 409 13.13 1.00 20.13
CA ASP A 409 12.02 1.52 19.30
C ASP A 409 11.48 2.85 19.87
N ASN A 410 10.51 3.45 19.18
CA ASN A 410 9.81 4.69 19.52
C ASN A 410 10.68 5.97 19.52
N LEU A 411 11.90 5.90 18.98
CA LEU A 411 12.85 7.02 18.93
C LEU A 411 12.42 8.17 17.99
N SER A 412 11.91 7.80 16.80
CA SER A 412 11.55 8.73 15.73
C SER A 412 10.03 8.77 15.57
N GLN A 413 9.43 9.88 16.03
CA GLN A 413 8.01 10.17 15.97
C GLN A 413 7.81 11.57 15.37
N PRO A 414 6.74 11.83 14.58
CA PRO A 414 6.42 13.17 14.15
C PRO A 414 6.09 14.04 15.37
N PHE A 415 6.69 15.23 15.40
CA PHE A 415 6.30 16.30 16.32
C PHE A 415 5.22 17.13 15.63
N VAL A 416 3.98 17.02 16.11
CA VAL A 416 2.81 17.67 15.52
C VAL A 416 2.61 19.05 16.14
N ASP A 417 2.30 20.07 15.33
CA ASP A 417 2.14 21.46 15.80
C ASP A 417 0.82 21.70 16.57
N LEU A 418 0.70 21.11 17.76
CA LEU A 418 -0.43 21.30 18.67
C LEU A 418 -0.14 22.30 19.81
N GLY A 419 0.91 23.12 19.68
CA GLY A 419 1.36 24.02 20.73
C GLY A 419 1.92 23.31 21.97
N LEU A 420 2.45 22.09 21.81
CA LEU A 420 2.96 21.23 22.90
C LEU A 420 4.43 21.49 23.29
N GLY A 421 5.08 22.50 22.71
CA GLY A 421 6.48 22.87 22.98
C GLY A 421 7.34 22.99 21.71
N ASP A 422 8.65 23.06 21.88
CA ASP A 422 9.60 23.16 20.76
C ASP A 422 9.78 21.83 20.02
N THR A 423 9.90 21.91 18.69
CA THR A 423 10.17 20.73 17.86
C THR A 423 11.55 20.16 18.15
N LEU A 424 11.59 18.94 18.69
CA LEU A 424 12.85 18.25 18.90
C LEU A 424 13.54 17.87 17.58
N PRO A 425 14.88 17.82 17.58
CA PRO A 425 15.64 17.36 16.43
C PRO A 425 15.19 15.98 15.92
N GLY A 426 15.01 15.87 14.61
CA GLY A 426 14.52 14.66 13.94
C GLY A 426 13.02 14.38 14.07
N GLY A 427 12.29 15.15 14.89
CA GLY A 427 10.85 15.01 15.09
C GLY A 427 10.02 15.70 14.00
N GLY A 428 10.57 16.74 13.37
CA GLY A 428 9.88 17.51 12.34
C GLY A 428 10.37 17.24 10.92
N THR A 429 10.17 18.22 10.05
CA THR A 429 10.78 18.28 8.73
C THR A 429 12.01 19.17 8.72
N ALA A 430 13.07 18.68 8.08
CA ALA A 430 14.32 19.44 7.93
C ALA A 430 14.11 20.74 7.12
N SER A 431 14.53 21.87 7.71
CA SER A 431 14.60 23.17 7.05
C SER A 431 15.94 23.40 6.36
N ARG A 432 15.99 24.40 5.46
CA ARG A 432 17.22 24.84 4.75
C ARG A 432 18.29 25.39 5.70
N ARG A 433 17.92 25.76 6.93
CA ARG A 433 18.81 26.38 7.94
C ARG A 433 19.21 25.40 9.06
N SER A 434 19.16 24.11 8.79
CA SER A 434 19.50 23.07 9.77
C SER A 434 18.58 22.99 11.00
N SER A 435 17.41 23.65 10.97
CA SER A 435 16.35 23.49 11.99
C SER A 435 15.31 22.44 11.59
N TRP A 436 14.48 22.02 12.54
CA TRP A 436 13.36 21.10 12.34
C TRP A 436 12.05 21.88 12.50
N THR A 437 11.16 21.78 11.51
CA THR A 437 9.82 22.40 11.53
C THR A 437 8.80 21.34 11.94
N PRO A 438 7.83 21.64 12.82
CA PRO A 438 6.82 20.67 13.21
C PRO A 438 6.00 20.20 11.99
N VAL A 439 5.40 19.02 12.11
CA VAL A 439 4.46 18.47 11.13
C VAL A 439 3.09 19.12 11.33
N ALA A 440 2.43 19.48 10.22
CA ALA A 440 1.09 20.06 10.27
C ALA A 440 0.09 19.10 10.94
N PRO A 441 -0.83 19.59 11.82
CA PRO A 441 -1.78 18.71 12.50
C PRO A 441 -2.72 17.96 11.57
N GLY A 442 -3.04 18.51 10.39
CA GLY A 442 -3.87 17.85 9.37
C GLY A 442 -3.26 16.58 8.76
N GLU A 443 -1.99 16.29 9.02
CA GLU A 443 -1.41 14.99 8.66
C GLU A 443 -1.89 13.86 9.60
N ILE A 444 -2.33 14.19 10.81
CA ILE A 444 -2.78 13.21 11.81
C ILE A 444 -4.28 13.34 12.10
N PHE A 445 -4.81 14.56 12.18
CA PHE A 445 -6.19 14.86 12.58
C PHE A 445 -7.00 15.43 11.41
N LEU A 446 -8.30 15.11 11.34
CA LEU A 446 -9.15 15.42 10.18
C LEU A 446 -9.70 16.86 10.16
N ASP A 447 -9.62 17.59 11.27
CA ASP A 447 -10.18 18.94 11.43
C ASP A 447 -9.16 20.08 11.33
N ALA A 448 -7.91 19.75 11.03
CA ALA A 448 -6.82 20.70 10.91
C ALA A 448 -6.25 20.74 9.49
N PRO A 449 -5.62 21.87 9.09
CA PRO A 449 -4.91 21.95 7.82
C PRO A 449 -3.71 21.00 7.75
N ASP A 450 -3.57 20.33 6.61
CA ASP A 450 -2.42 19.50 6.26
C ASP A 450 -1.20 20.34 5.84
N GLU A 451 -0.13 19.70 5.37
CA GLU A 451 1.10 20.41 4.95
C GLU A 451 0.91 21.33 3.73
N ASP A 452 -0.17 21.16 2.96
CA ASP A 452 -0.54 22.04 1.84
C ASP A 452 -1.51 23.16 2.28
N GLY A 453 -1.95 23.15 3.55
CA GLY A 453 -2.89 24.11 4.13
C GLY A 453 -4.36 23.77 3.88
N GLU A 454 -4.65 22.56 3.39
CA GLU A 454 -5.99 22.07 3.10
C GLU A 454 -6.53 21.26 4.28
N THR A 455 -7.82 21.37 4.59
CA THR A 455 -8.47 20.56 5.64
C THR A 455 -9.21 19.40 5.00
N HIS A 456 -9.17 18.21 5.61
CA HIS A 456 -9.89 17.04 5.10
C HIS A 456 -11.39 17.34 5.00
N GLU A 457 -12.00 17.00 3.86
CA GLU A 457 -13.44 17.17 3.64
C GLU A 457 -14.25 15.92 4.04
N LEU A 458 -13.56 14.80 4.30
CA LEU A 458 -14.16 13.50 4.56
C LEU A 458 -13.78 12.96 5.96
N PRO A 459 -14.70 12.26 6.65
CA PRO A 459 -16.11 12.09 6.30
C PRO A 459 -16.86 13.43 6.25
N VAL A 460 -17.91 13.50 5.44
CA VAL A 460 -18.55 14.77 5.05
C VAL A 460 -19.03 15.57 6.26
N HIS A 461 -19.52 14.89 7.30
CA HIS A 461 -20.07 15.51 8.50
C HIS A 461 -18.97 16.14 9.38
N PRO A 462 -19.00 17.47 9.64
CA PRO A 462 -17.92 18.15 10.37
C PRO A 462 -17.69 17.66 11.81
N VAL A 463 -18.74 17.22 12.51
CA VAL A 463 -18.58 16.63 13.86
C VAL A 463 -17.67 15.40 13.82
N LEU A 464 -17.80 14.54 12.79
CA LEU A 464 -16.98 13.34 12.63
C LEU A 464 -15.54 13.65 12.22
N ARG A 465 -15.21 14.90 11.87
CA ARG A 465 -13.81 15.29 11.59
C ARG A 465 -13.12 15.87 12.83
N ARG A 466 -13.85 16.53 13.72
CA ARG A 466 -13.30 17.21 14.91
C ARG A 466 -12.56 16.25 15.82
N GLY A 467 -11.28 16.53 16.11
CA GLY A 467 -10.39 15.70 16.94
C GLY A 467 -10.22 14.24 16.50
N SER A 468 -10.66 13.90 15.29
CA SER A 468 -10.76 12.51 14.83
C SER A 468 -9.54 12.11 13.98
N THR A 469 -9.22 10.82 13.94
CA THR A 469 -8.12 10.26 13.14
C THR A 469 -8.44 8.83 12.71
N PHE A 470 -7.70 8.30 11.73
CA PHE A 470 -7.74 6.88 11.42
C PHE A 470 -6.57 6.16 12.07
N LEU A 471 -6.84 4.97 12.61
CA LEU A 471 -5.87 4.08 13.21
C LEU A 471 -5.65 2.86 12.33
N VAL A 472 -4.40 2.46 12.21
CA VAL A 472 -3.98 1.19 11.65
C VAL A 472 -3.53 0.30 12.79
N PHE A 473 -4.17 -0.86 12.96
CA PHE A 473 -3.74 -1.89 13.91
C PHE A 473 -3.17 -3.09 13.15
N ARG A 474 -1.99 -3.57 13.53
CA ARG A 474 -1.39 -4.80 12.99
C ARG A 474 -0.74 -5.63 14.08
N LYS A 475 -1.09 -6.90 14.14
CA LYS A 475 -0.35 -7.91 14.91
C LYS A 475 0.80 -8.43 14.07
N LEU A 476 2.02 -8.06 14.43
CA LEU A 476 3.25 -8.39 13.73
C LEU A 476 4.07 -9.39 14.56
N GLU A 477 3.98 -10.67 14.24
CA GLU A 477 4.79 -11.72 14.86
C GLU A 477 6.24 -11.64 14.36
N GLN A 478 7.20 -11.69 15.27
CA GLN A 478 8.63 -11.55 14.98
C GLN A 478 9.35 -12.89 15.17
N ASP A 479 9.94 -13.42 14.10
CA ASP A 479 10.78 -14.61 14.13
C ASP A 479 12.22 -14.24 14.56
N VAL A 480 12.37 -14.02 15.87
CA VAL A 480 13.66 -13.64 16.48
C VAL A 480 14.73 -14.70 16.23
N GLN A 481 14.35 -15.97 16.27
CA GLN A 481 15.27 -17.08 16.04
C GLN A 481 15.71 -17.12 14.58
N GLY A 482 14.77 -17.02 13.64
CA GLY A 482 15.06 -16.95 12.22
C GLY A 482 15.93 -15.75 11.86
N PHE A 483 15.72 -14.60 12.51
CA PHE A 483 16.57 -13.42 12.35
C PHE A 483 18.00 -13.68 12.85
N ARG A 484 18.18 -14.20 14.07
CA ARG A 484 19.52 -14.54 14.60
C ARG A 484 20.21 -15.62 13.78
N ALA A 485 19.49 -16.67 13.38
CA ALA A 485 20.00 -17.73 12.53
C ALA A 485 20.38 -17.24 11.13
N PHE A 486 19.65 -16.25 10.60
CA PHE A 486 20.04 -15.57 9.38
C PHE A 486 21.37 -14.83 9.56
N LEU A 487 21.51 -14.02 10.61
CA LEU A 487 22.75 -13.30 10.89
C LEU A 487 23.94 -14.26 11.07
N GLU A 488 23.79 -15.32 11.87
CA GLU A 488 24.83 -16.36 12.06
C GLU A 488 25.18 -17.04 10.74
N ARG A 489 24.20 -17.36 9.88
CA ARG A 489 24.48 -17.95 8.57
C ARG A 489 25.27 -17.02 7.66
N GLN A 490 24.98 -15.72 7.70
CA GLN A 490 25.67 -14.72 6.88
C GLN A 490 27.05 -14.35 7.46
N ARG A 491 27.24 -14.44 8.78
CA ARG A 491 28.48 -14.13 9.50
C ARG A 491 28.76 -15.18 10.57
N PRO A 492 29.24 -16.39 10.17
CA PRO A 492 29.41 -17.50 11.12
C PRO A 492 30.46 -17.21 12.19
N ARG A 493 30.12 -17.45 13.46
CA ARG A 493 31.01 -17.32 14.63
C ARG A 493 31.62 -15.92 14.82
N ASP A 494 30.95 -14.87 14.35
CA ASP A 494 31.39 -13.48 14.51
C ASP A 494 30.23 -12.61 15.03
N PRO A 495 30.01 -12.56 16.35
CA PRO A 495 28.90 -11.80 16.95
C PRO A 495 28.96 -10.30 16.63
N GLN A 496 30.16 -9.72 16.53
CA GLN A 496 30.31 -8.30 16.21
C GLN A 496 29.89 -8.01 14.77
N ALA A 497 30.27 -8.87 13.81
CA ALA A 497 29.82 -8.73 12.43
C ALA A 497 28.31 -9.03 12.27
N GLN A 498 27.75 -9.93 13.07
CA GLN A 498 26.31 -10.19 13.12
C GLN A 498 25.53 -8.95 13.59
N ASP A 499 25.97 -8.34 14.70
CA ASP A 499 25.37 -7.11 15.21
C ASP A 499 25.51 -5.95 14.21
N ALA A 500 26.65 -5.84 13.53
CA ALA A 500 26.84 -4.85 12.47
C ALA A 500 25.87 -5.08 11.29
N LEU A 501 25.72 -6.32 10.83
CA LEU A 501 24.76 -6.64 9.75
C LEU A 501 23.32 -6.36 10.18
N GLY A 502 22.95 -6.73 11.41
CA GLY A 502 21.64 -6.40 11.98
C GLY A 502 21.40 -4.88 12.04
N ALA A 503 22.40 -4.11 12.48
CA ALA A 503 22.34 -2.66 12.50
C ALA A 503 22.19 -2.05 11.10
N GLN A 504 22.82 -2.65 10.08
CA GLN A 504 22.68 -2.27 8.67
C GLN A 504 21.24 -2.53 8.16
N ILE A 505 20.67 -3.71 8.46
CA ILE A 505 19.28 -4.08 8.12
C ILE A 505 18.28 -3.10 8.73
N VAL A 506 18.44 -2.76 10.01
CA VAL A 506 17.55 -1.85 10.72
C VAL A 506 17.80 -0.39 10.33
N GLY A 507 19.07 -0.01 10.18
CA GLY A 507 19.58 1.36 10.02
C GLY A 507 20.01 2.05 11.33
N ARG A 508 19.97 1.31 12.45
CA ARG A 508 20.38 1.74 13.79
C ARG A 508 21.00 0.58 14.55
N TRP A 509 21.92 0.87 15.47
CA TRP A 509 22.41 -0.10 16.44
C TRP A 509 21.33 -0.47 17.47
N LYS A 510 21.52 -1.59 18.20
CA LYS A 510 20.57 -2.09 19.22
C LYS A 510 20.24 -1.01 20.26
N ASN A 511 21.22 -0.19 20.65
CA ASN A 511 21.05 0.92 21.58
C ASN A 511 20.38 2.19 20.99
N GLY A 512 19.96 2.16 19.73
CA GLY A 512 19.26 3.26 19.04
C GLY A 512 20.15 4.23 18.26
N ALA A 513 21.48 4.15 18.38
CA ALA A 513 22.40 5.03 17.65
C ALA A 513 22.24 4.87 16.13
N PRO A 514 22.08 5.97 15.36
CA PRO A 514 21.90 5.88 13.91
C PRO A 514 23.21 5.62 13.17
N LEU A 515 23.15 4.77 12.14
CA LEU A 515 24.33 4.47 11.31
C LEU A 515 24.89 5.69 10.59
N VAL A 516 24.07 6.73 10.35
CA VAL A 516 24.50 7.97 9.70
C VAL A 516 25.57 8.70 10.52
N THR A 517 25.45 8.69 11.86
CA THR A 517 26.43 9.32 12.76
C THR A 517 27.49 8.33 13.24
N SER A 518 27.16 7.04 13.31
CA SER A 518 28.03 5.99 13.86
C SER A 518 28.06 4.75 12.97
N PRO A 519 28.67 4.82 11.77
CA PRO A 519 28.61 3.74 10.78
C PRO A 519 29.43 2.49 11.12
N GLY A 520 30.51 2.63 11.89
CA GLY A 520 31.51 1.57 12.07
C GLY A 520 31.47 0.82 13.40
N HIS A 521 30.83 1.37 14.44
CA HIS A 521 30.70 0.72 15.75
C HIS A 521 29.52 1.31 16.52
N GLN A 522 28.97 0.52 17.44
CA GLN A 522 27.96 1.00 18.39
C GLN A 522 28.63 1.95 19.40
N PRO A 523 28.22 3.24 19.48
CA PRO A 523 28.76 4.17 20.45
C PRO A 523 28.11 3.94 21.83
N ASP A 524 28.75 4.41 22.90
CA ASP A 524 28.11 4.53 24.21
C ASP A 524 27.11 5.69 24.17
N VAL A 525 25.87 5.44 24.62
CA VAL A 525 24.77 6.40 24.57
C VAL A 525 24.13 6.48 25.95
N ASP A 526 24.28 7.64 26.59
CA ASP A 526 23.63 7.93 27.87
C ASP A 526 22.10 7.96 27.73
N ALA A 527 21.41 7.62 28.81
CA ALA A 527 19.94 7.57 28.86
C ALA A 527 19.28 8.95 28.55
N ASP A 528 19.99 10.05 28.76
CA ASP A 528 19.47 11.42 28.64
C ASP A 528 19.72 12.06 27.26
N ALA A 529 20.44 11.38 26.34
CA ALA A 529 20.85 11.94 25.04
C ALA A 529 19.88 11.65 23.87
N GLU A 530 18.59 11.39 24.15
CA GLU A 530 17.65 10.85 23.16
C GLU A 530 17.32 11.82 22.00
N ALA A 531 17.45 13.14 22.22
CA ALA A 531 17.26 14.15 21.18
C ALA A 531 18.36 14.11 20.10
N ILE A 532 19.60 13.73 20.49
CA ILE A 532 20.76 13.65 19.58
C ILE A 532 20.65 12.43 18.67
N LEU A 533 20.07 11.32 19.16
CA LEU A 533 19.92 10.07 18.42
C LEU A 533 19.03 10.17 17.17
N ASN A 534 18.25 11.25 17.07
CA ASN A 534 17.36 11.47 15.94
C ASN A 534 17.77 12.68 15.08
N ASP A 535 18.80 13.44 15.46
CA ASP A 535 19.27 14.63 14.73
C ASP A 535 20.22 14.28 13.58
N PHE A 536 19.68 13.75 12.49
CA PHE A 536 20.46 13.47 11.28
C PHE A 536 19.57 13.51 10.03
N ARG A 537 20.20 13.56 8.87
CA ARG A 537 19.58 13.65 7.56
C ARG A 537 20.22 12.67 6.60
N TYR A 538 19.45 12.15 5.66
CA TYR A 538 19.98 11.21 4.68
C TYR A 538 20.52 11.93 3.45
N ALA A 539 19.77 12.88 2.88
CA ALA A 539 20.24 13.58 1.68
C ALA A 539 21.41 14.53 2.00
N ALA A 540 21.41 15.19 3.16
CA ALA A 540 22.50 16.05 3.58
C ALA A 540 23.74 15.27 4.08
N ASP A 541 23.56 14.24 4.91
CA ASP A 541 24.68 13.63 5.64
C ASP A 541 25.15 12.28 5.07
N ASP A 542 24.35 11.61 4.23
CA ASP A 542 24.64 10.31 3.60
C ASP A 542 23.86 10.06 2.28
N PRO A 543 23.97 10.93 1.26
CA PRO A 543 23.13 10.90 0.06
C PRO A 543 23.25 9.59 -0.74
N ASP A 544 24.45 9.02 -0.77
CA ASP A 544 24.78 7.79 -1.51
C ASP A 544 24.51 6.50 -0.72
N GLY A 545 24.12 6.59 0.56
CA GLY A 545 23.94 5.41 1.41
C GLY A 545 25.24 4.68 1.77
N ARG A 546 26.35 5.42 1.88
CA ARG A 546 27.67 4.86 2.23
C ARG A 546 27.83 4.60 3.72
N LYS A 547 26.99 5.19 4.56
CA LYS A 547 26.97 4.98 6.01
C LYS A 547 25.78 4.11 6.43
N CYS A 548 24.58 4.52 6.04
CA CYS A 548 23.34 3.82 6.29
C CYS A 548 22.77 3.31 4.95
N PRO A 549 22.54 2.01 4.80
CA PRO A 549 22.06 1.44 3.54
C PRO A 549 20.79 2.10 3.02
N LEU A 550 20.71 2.31 1.70
CA LEU A 550 19.50 2.81 1.05
C LEU A 550 18.28 1.92 1.34
N GLY A 551 18.50 0.62 1.49
CA GLY A 551 17.48 -0.37 1.81
C GLY A 551 17.14 -0.52 3.30
N ALA A 552 17.84 0.16 4.21
CA ALA A 552 17.67 -0.03 5.65
C ALA A 552 16.24 0.30 6.11
N HIS A 553 15.71 -0.48 7.05
CA HIS A 553 14.31 -0.38 7.49
C HIS A 553 13.90 1.05 7.87
N VAL A 554 14.64 1.73 8.76
CA VAL A 554 14.29 3.09 9.18
C VAL A 554 14.46 4.15 8.08
N ARG A 555 15.37 3.93 7.11
CA ARG A 555 15.59 4.84 5.98
C ARG A 555 14.47 4.73 4.96
N ARG A 556 13.95 3.52 4.73
CA ARG A 556 12.77 3.28 3.89
C ARG A 556 11.49 3.76 4.56
N ALA A 557 11.32 3.49 5.86
CA ALA A 557 10.12 3.89 6.61
C ALA A 557 10.02 5.40 6.81
N ASN A 558 11.15 6.11 6.88
CA ASN A 558 11.19 7.56 6.94
C ASN A 558 12.43 8.11 6.22
N PRO A 559 12.32 8.48 4.93
CA PRO A 559 13.43 9.02 4.12
C PRO A 559 13.93 10.42 4.51
N ARG A 560 13.29 11.07 5.49
CA ARG A 560 13.63 12.40 6.02
C ARG A 560 13.65 13.51 4.96
N ASP A 561 14.80 13.77 4.35
CA ASP A 561 15.07 14.88 3.44
C ASP A 561 15.32 14.42 1.98
N ILE A 562 15.17 13.12 1.70
CA ILE A 562 15.22 12.53 0.34
C ILE A 562 13.85 12.67 -0.35
N GLY A 563 13.85 12.89 -1.68
CA GLY A 563 12.62 12.92 -2.50
C GLY A 563 11.97 14.29 -2.67
N GLY A 564 12.59 15.35 -2.11
CA GLY A 564 11.99 16.69 -2.08
C GLY A 564 11.10 16.86 -0.85
N ARG A 565 10.82 18.12 -0.48
CA ARG A 565 10.24 18.43 0.84
C ARG A 565 8.83 17.89 1.05
N ASN A 566 7.99 17.82 0.01
CA ASN A 566 6.55 17.57 0.17
C ASN A 566 6.20 16.08 0.29
N ASP A 567 6.97 15.19 -0.34
CA ASP A 567 6.63 13.76 -0.33
C ASP A 567 6.79 13.19 1.09
N VAL A 568 7.92 13.43 1.78
CA VAL A 568 8.14 12.88 3.13
C VAL A 568 7.22 13.47 4.20
N ARG A 569 6.84 14.75 4.04
CA ARG A 569 5.94 15.47 4.95
C ARG A 569 4.54 14.86 5.01
N ARG A 570 4.02 14.46 3.85
CA ARG A 570 2.65 13.99 3.66
C ARG A 570 2.44 12.51 3.97
N HIS A 571 3.52 11.82 4.30
CA HIS A 571 3.55 10.37 4.54
C HIS A 571 3.93 10.08 6.00
N ARG A 572 3.74 11.04 6.93
CA ARG A 572 4.08 10.85 8.34
C ARG A 572 2.95 10.11 9.06
N ILE A 573 3.34 9.18 9.93
CA ILE A 573 2.42 8.45 10.81
C ILE A 573 2.87 8.62 12.26
N LEU A 574 1.92 8.69 13.18
CA LEU A 574 2.19 8.72 14.61
C LEU A 574 2.07 7.29 15.17
N ARG A 575 3.20 6.65 15.50
CA ARG A 575 3.18 5.26 15.99
C ARG A 575 2.94 5.22 17.50
N ARG A 576 2.09 4.30 17.94
CA ARG A 576 1.73 4.01 19.34
C ARG A 576 1.74 2.51 19.64
N GLY A 577 2.51 1.74 18.87
CA GLY A 577 2.63 0.30 19.04
C GLY A 577 3.28 -0.11 20.38
N ILE A 578 3.07 -1.37 20.75
CA ILE A 578 3.61 -2.01 21.94
C ILE A 578 3.96 -3.47 21.62
N SER A 579 5.06 -4.00 22.19
CA SER A 579 5.45 -5.40 21.98
C SER A 579 4.44 -6.37 22.62
N TYR A 580 4.49 -7.65 22.25
CA TYR A 580 3.75 -8.74 22.90
C TYR A 580 4.59 -10.02 22.94
N GLY A 581 4.31 -10.91 23.90
CA GLY A 581 4.99 -12.21 23.99
C GLY A 581 6.02 -12.33 25.11
N GLY A 582 6.02 -11.38 26.07
CA GLY A 582 6.75 -11.51 27.33
C GLY A 582 8.23 -11.10 27.26
N PRO A 583 9.15 -11.80 27.96
CA PRO A 583 10.54 -11.41 28.07
C PRO A 583 11.29 -11.49 26.72
N LEU A 584 12.41 -10.78 26.63
CA LEU A 584 13.36 -10.91 25.54
C LEU A 584 13.97 -12.32 25.55
N LEU A 585 14.14 -12.89 24.35
CA LEU A 585 14.87 -14.16 24.25
C LEU A 585 16.34 -13.95 24.63
N PRO A 586 16.92 -14.77 25.54
CA PRO A 586 18.35 -14.74 25.82
C PRO A 586 19.16 -14.88 24.53
N GLU A 587 20.32 -14.22 24.46
CA GLU A 587 21.09 -14.00 23.21
C GLU A 587 21.50 -15.30 22.50
N ASN A 588 21.53 -16.44 23.22
CA ASN A 588 21.87 -17.78 22.70
C ASN A 588 20.77 -18.83 22.89
N SER A 589 19.52 -18.42 23.11
CA SER A 589 18.41 -19.36 23.32
C SER A 589 17.97 -20.04 22.00
N ALA A 590 17.67 -21.34 22.07
CA ALA A 590 17.02 -22.09 20.99
C ALA A 590 15.50 -21.81 20.87
N GLY A 591 15.02 -20.78 21.58
CA GLY A 591 13.60 -20.48 21.71
C GLY A 591 12.95 -21.15 22.91
N ASP A 592 11.76 -20.68 23.22
CA ASP A 592 10.89 -21.15 24.31
C ASP A 592 9.50 -21.58 23.81
N GLY A 593 9.29 -21.61 22.49
CA GLY A 593 8.01 -21.93 21.87
C GLY A 593 6.95 -20.83 21.95
N GLU A 594 7.25 -19.69 22.58
CA GLU A 594 6.29 -18.59 22.72
C GLU A 594 6.26 -17.68 21.50
N LYS A 595 5.04 -17.35 21.06
CA LYS A 595 4.79 -16.33 20.02
C LYS A 595 5.03 -14.94 20.59
N ARG A 596 5.76 -14.12 19.84
CA ARG A 596 6.19 -12.77 20.26
C ARG A 596 6.26 -11.83 19.07
N GLY A 597 6.16 -10.54 19.34
CA GLY A 597 6.27 -9.53 18.30
C GLY A 597 5.78 -8.16 18.72
N MET A 598 5.13 -7.45 17.80
CA MET A 598 4.67 -6.08 17.97
C MET A 598 3.19 -5.95 17.62
N LEU A 599 2.42 -5.34 18.51
CA LEU A 599 1.11 -4.77 18.20
C LEU A 599 1.36 -3.37 17.63
N PHE A 600 1.49 -3.28 16.32
CA PHE A 600 1.74 -2.03 15.62
C PHE A 600 0.46 -1.21 15.57
N ILE A 601 0.54 0.03 16.05
CA ILE A 601 -0.56 0.99 16.02
C ILE A 601 -0.03 2.29 15.41
N ALA A 602 -0.72 2.83 14.42
CA ALA A 602 -0.36 4.10 13.80
C ALA A 602 -1.60 4.97 13.59
N ALA A 603 -1.52 6.24 14.00
CA ALA A 603 -2.51 7.25 13.66
C ALA A 603 -2.09 8.02 12.39
N ASN A 604 -3.07 8.29 11.54
CA ASN A 604 -2.94 8.97 10.27
C ASN A 604 -4.27 9.63 9.86
N ALA A 605 -4.22 10.79 9.23
CA ALA A 605 -5.41 11.37 8.60
C ALA A 605 -5.79 10.63 7.31
N ARG A 606 -4.80 10.04 6.61
CA ARG A 606 -4.96 9.40 5.30
C ARG A 606 -4.25 8.07 5.22
N ILE A 607 -4.98 6.98 5.46
CA ILE A 607 -4.44 5.60 5.43
C ILE A 607 -3.75 5.30 4.09
N ASP A 608 -4.44 5.63 2.99
CA ASP A 608 -4.04 5.37 1.60
C ASP A 608 -2.79 6.12 1.16
N LEU A 609 -2.51 7.25 1.81
CA LEU A 609 -1.34 8.08 1.54
C LEU A 609 -0.25 7.94 2.56
N GLN A 610 -0.53 7.52 3.78
CA GLN A 610 0.47 7.49 4.83
C GLN A 610 0.89 6.05 5.06
N PHE A 611 0.14 5.30 5.86
CA PHE A 611 0.48 3.92 6.18
C PHE A 611 0.63 3.03 4.95
N GLU A 612 -0.31 3.07 3.99
CA GLU A 612 -0.23 2.18 2.83
C GLU A 612 0.91 2.53 1.89
N VAL A 613 1.25 3.81 1.73
CA VAL A 613 2.42 4.22 0.93
C VAL A 613 3.70 3.73 1.61
N ILE A 614 3.83 3.93 2.92
CA ILE A 614 4.98 3.42 3.66
C ILE A 614 5.07 1.89 3.51
N GLN A 615 3.98 1.16 3.70
CA GLN A 615 4.01 -0.30 3.68
C GLN A 615 4.16 -0.87 2.26
N ALA A 616 3.35 -0.43 1.32
CA ALA A 616 3.29 -0.98 -0.05
C ALA A 616 4.42 -0.45 -0.92
N ASP A 617 4.60 0.87 -0.95
CA ASP A 617 5.47 1.51 -1.92
C ASP A 617 6.88 1.66 -1.36
N TRP A 618 7.01 1.99 -0.06
CA TRP A 618 8.32 2.22 0.54
C TRP A 618 8.94 0.96 1.11
N LEU A 619 8.21 0.13 1.86
CA LEU A 619 8.75 -1.09 2.44
C LEU A 619 8.70 -2.28 1.46
N ASN A 620 7.64 -2.41 0.66
CA ASN A 620 7.48 -3.53 -0.29
C ASN A 620 7.80 -3.19 -1.75
N GLY A 621 8.01 -1.92 -2.08
CA GLY A 621 8.47 -1.50 -3.41
C GLY A 621 9.97 -1.72 -3.60
N GLY A 622 10.41 -1.77 -4.86
CA GLY A 622 11.85 -1.83 -5.21
C GLY A 622 12.48 -0.44 -5.17
N GLU A 623 12.33 0.29 -6.28
CA GLU A 623 12.84 1.65 -6.47
C GLU A 623 12.08 2.67 -5.63
N PHE A 624 12.81 3.59 -4.99
CA PHE A 624 12.26 4.52 -4.03
C PHE A 624 12.81 5.94 -4.22
N LEU A 625 11.95 6.93 -4.50
CA LEU A 625 12.28 8.38 -4.52
C LEU A 625 13.59 8.75 -5.27
N GLY A 626 13.88 8.05 -6.38
CA GLY A 626 15.09 8.27 -7.17
C GLY A 626 16.40 7.78 -6.51
N GLN A 627 16.29 7.06 -5.39
CA GLN A 627 17.37 6.29 -4.77
C GLN A 627 17.23 4.81 -5.11
N VAL A 628 18.33 4.21 -5.52
CA VAL A 628 18.40 2.81 -5.93
C VAL A 628 18.47 1.93 -4.67
N GLY A 629 17.31 1.64 -4.07
CA GLY A 629 17.11 0.47 -3.23
C GLY A 629 16.74 -0.71 -4.14
N LEU A 630 17.45 -1.83 -4.04
CA LEU A 630 17.32 -2.88 -5.07
C LEU A 630 16.03 -3.66 -5.00
N ASP A 631 15.39 -3.68 -3.83
CA ASP A 631 14.25 -4.52 -3.54
C ASP A 631 13.59 -4.10 -2.21
N ARG A 632 12.70 -4.95 -1.70
CA ARG A 632 11.93 -4.77 -0.47
C ARG A 632 12.80 -4.51 0.76
N CYS A 633 12.18 -4.00 1.82
CA CYS A 633 12.79 -3.84 3.13
C CYS A 633 13.31 -5.19 3.65
N PRO A 634 14.56 -5.26 4.14
CA PRO A 634 15.15 -6.51 4.63
C PRO A 634 14.48 -7.03 5.90
N LEU A 635 13.87 -6.15 6.72
CA LEU A 635 13.29 -6.53 8.01
C LEU A 635 11.79 -6.88 7.90
N THR A 636 11.00 -5.96 7.36
CA THR A 636 9.53 -6.04 7.34
C THR A 636 8.94 -6.20 5.94
N GLY A 637 9.80 -6.27 4.92
CA GLY A 637 9.38 -6.47 3.53
C GLY A 637 8.83 -7.88 3.31
N ALA A 638 8.01 -8.01 2.28
CA ALA A 638 7.33 -9.24 1.90
C ALA A 638 8.28 -10.26 1.23
N ASN A 639 9.39 -10.58 1.89
CA ASN A 639 10.45 -11.43 1.35
C ASN A 639 10.01 -12.91 1.33
N ALA A 640 10.47 -13.66 0.32
CA ALA A 640 10.13 -15.08 0.14
C ALA A 640 11.31 -16.03 0.43
N GLY A 641 12.47 -15.53 0.86
CA GLY A 641 13.66 -16.35 1.10
C GLY A 641 14.39 -16.77 -0.18
N THR A 642 14.06 -16.18 -1.32
CA THR A 642 14.66 -16.49 -2.62
C THR A 642 15.94 -15.69 -2.87
N VAL A 643 16.71 -16.07 -3.89
CA VAL A 643 17.90 -15.31 -4.31
C VAL A 643 17.55 -13.88 -4.78
N ALA A 644 16.30 -13.66 -5.22
CA ALA A 644 15.80 -12.35 -5.59
C ALA A 644 15.54 -11.45 -4.36
N ASP A 645 15.28 -12.03 -3.18
CA ASP A 645 15.07 -11.28 -1.94
C ASP A 645 16.43 -10.87 -1.35
N ARG A 646 16.83 -9.60 -1.56
CA ARG A 646 18.21 -9.13 -1.39
C ARG A 646 18.33 -7.74 -0.78
N PHE A 647 19.46 -7.48 -0.13
CA PHE A 647 19.77 -6.24 0.59
C PHE A 647 21.24 -5.86 0.47
N PHE A 648 21.57 -4.62 0.14
CA PHE A 648 22.96 -4.15 0.15
C PHE A 648 23.31 -3.51 1.48
N GLU A 649 24.40 -3.96 2.09
CA GLU A 649 25.06 -3.24 3.16
C GLU A 649 25.72 -1.96 2.64
N ALA A 650 25.97 -1.00 3.52
CA ALA A 650 26.50 0.30 3.14
C ALA A 650 27.92 0.14 2.56
N GLY A 651 28.11 0.62 1.33
CA GLY A 651 29.40 0.48 0.63
C GLY A 651 29.77 -0.95 0.22
N ALA A 652 28.88 -1.94 0.40
CA ALA A 652 29.13 -3.29 -0.04
C ALA A 652 29.09 -3.39 -1.57
N ALA A 653 30.03 -4.16 -2.11
CA ALA A 653 29.98 -4.54 -3.51
C ALA A 653 28.75 -5.42 -3.77
N ALA A 654 28.42 -6.32 -2.83
CA ALA A 654 27.43 -7.38 -2.97
C ALA A 654 26.20 -7.18 -2.10
N PRO A 655 25.00 -7.56 -2.55
CA PRO A 655 23.89 -7.79 -1.64
C PRO A 655 24.06 -9.08 -0.83
N VAL A 656 23.50 -9.05 0.37
CA VAL A 656 23.05 -10.23 1.11
C VAL A 656 21.75 -10.75 0.47
N THR A 657 21.67 -12.04 0.16
CA THR A 657 20.52 -12.67 -0.51
C THR A 657 19.82 -13.70 0.36
N GLY A 658 18.69 -14.23 -0.13
CA GLY A 658 17.95 -15.28 0.55
C GLY A 658 17.34 -14.76 1.84
N LEU A 659 16.94 -13.48 1.85
CA LEU A 659 16.27 -12.85 2.98
C LEU A 659 14.93 -13.55 3.19
N PRO A 660 14.73 -14.27 4.31
CA PRO A 660 13.42 -14.77 4.65
C PRO A 660 12.54 -13.61 5.14
N ARG A 661 11.26 -13.90 5.35
CA ARG A 661 10.38 -13.01 6.08
C ARG A 661 10.66 -13.19 7.58
N PHE A 662 11.07 -12.12 8.26
CA PHE A 662 11.27 -12.13 9.72
C PHE A 662 10.04 -11.66 10.49
N VAL A 663 9.15 -10.93 9.83
CA VAL A 663 7.95 -10.35 10.43
C VAL A 663 6.71 -10.85 9.69
N HIS A 664 5.82 -11.52 10.42
CA HIS A 664 4.61 -12.13 9.91
C HIS A 664 3.38 -11.38 10.42
N THR A 665 2.52 -10.95 9.51
CA THR A 665 1.26 -10.31 9.90
C THR A 665 0.25 -11.38 10.31
N LYS A 666 -0.24 -11.33 11.54
CA LYS A 666 -1.18 -12.29 12.14
C LYS A 666 -2.55 -11.70 12.42
N GLY A 667 -2.83 -10.52 11.90
CA GLY A 667 -4.09 -9.82 12.12
C GLY A 667 -3.93 -8.33 11.94
N GLY A 668 -5.01 -7.65 11.60
CA GLY A 668 -5.04 -6.20 11.52
C GLY A 668 -6.37 -5.68 11.04
N ASP A 669 -6.62 -4.40 11.28
CA ASP A 669 -7.72 -3.69 10.66
C ASP A 669 -7.49 -2.18 10.63
N TYR A 670 -8.36 -1.48 9.93
CA TYR A 670 -8.46 -0.03 9.94
C TYR A 670 -9.61 0.42 10.83
N PHE A 671 -9.31 1.33 11.74
CA PHE A 671 -10.27 1.89 12.67
C PHE A 671 -10.37 3.40 12.48
N PHE A 672 -11.54 3.94 12.72
CA PHE A 672 -11.80 5.35 12.87
C PHE A 672 -11.87 5.65 14.38
N LEU A 673 -10.97 6.51 14.85
CA LEU A 673 -10.99 7.01 16.22
C LEU A 673 -11.71 8.36 16.22
N PRO A 674 -12.96 8.43 16.68
CA PRO A 674 -13.70 9.69 16.76
C PRO A 674 -13.10 10.60 17.83
N GLY A 675 -13.20 11.91 17.61
CA GLY A 675 -13.01 12.90 18.66
C GLY A 675 -14.05 12.74 19.77
N ILE A 676 -13.80 13.36 20.92
CA ILE A 676 -14.65 13.26 22.11
C ILE A 676 -16.09 13.72 21.81
N ASP A 677 -16.27 14.82 21.07
CA ASP A 677 -17.60 15.33 20.70
C ASP A 677 -18.33 14.38 19.75
N ALA A 678 -17.61 13.80 18.77
CA ALA A 678 -18.17 12.79 17.89
C ALA A 678 -18.58 11.53 18.66
N LEU A 679 -17.78 11.12 19.63
CA LEU A 679 -18.08 9.98 20.49
C LEU A 679 -19.31 10.22 21.38
N LYS A 680 -19.48 11.44 21.91
CA LYS A 680 -20.71 11.85 22.63
C LYS A 680 -21.93 11.78 21.74
N ALA A 681 -21.85 12.34 20.53
CA ALA A 681 -22.95 12.29 19.57
C ALA A 681 -23.31 10.85 19.16
N ILE A 682 -22.32 9.96 18.99
CA ILE A 682 -22.56 8.52 18.78
C ILE A 682 -23.29 7.90 19.98
N ALA A 683 -22.89 8.25 21.21
CA ALA A 683 -23.54 7.75 22.43
C ALA A 683 -25.00 8.22 22.55
N GLU A 684 -25.29 9.45 22.11
CA GLU A 684 -26.64 10.02 22.04
C GLU A 684 -27.49 9.45 20.89
N GLY A 685 -26.89 8.65 20.00
CA GLY A 685 -27.58 8.01 18.88
C GLY A 685 -27.71 8.85 17.62
N GLU A 686 -26.89 9.89 17.47
CA GLU A 686 -26.84 10.73 16.28
C GLU A 686 -26.46 9.91 15.03
N THR A 687 -27.24 10.07 13.96
CA THR A 687 -27.02 9.34 12.69
C THR A 687 -26.09 10.10 11.74
N PHE A 688 -25.82 11.38 12.02
CA PHE A 688 -24.99 12.28 11.22
C PHE A 688 -25.48 12.44 9.78
N ALA A 689 -26.79 12.47 9.56
CA ALA A 689 -27.37 12.66 8.23
C ALA A 689 -26.93 13.99 7.60
N VAL A 690 -26.50 13.95 6.34
CA VAL A 690 -26.07 15.15 5.60
C VAL A 690 -27.08 15.46 4.49
N PRO A 691 -27.56 16.72 4.38
CA PRO A 691 -28.44 17.11 3.29
C PRO A 691 -27.80 16.83 1.91
N PRO A 692 -28.55 16.31 0.92
CA PRO A 692 -28.00 16.00 -0.41
C PRO A 692 -27.32 17.17 -1.12
N GLU A 693 -27.73 18.40 -0.79
CA GLU A 693 -27.16 19.66 -1.31
C GLU A 693 -25.74 19.94 -0.79
N GLN A 694 -25.35 19.31 0.33
CA GLN A 694 -24.03 19.44 0.97
C GLN A 694 -23.10 18.29 0.63
N LEU A 695 -23.60 17.23 -0.04
CA LEU A 695 -22.78 16.14 -0.55
C LEU A 695 -21.98 16.62 -1.78
N PRO A 696 -20.66 16.50 -1.79
CA PRO A 696 -19.89 16.78 -3.00
C PRO A 696 -20.32 15.82 -4.11
N TYR A 697 -20.72 16.36 -5.27
CA TYR A 697 -21.11 15.63 -6.50
C TYR A 697 -22.31 14.66 -6.38
N HIS A 698 -23.55 15.17 -6.47
CA HIS A 698 -24.78 14.38 -6.73
C HIS A 698 -24.91 13.06 -5.94
N GLY A 699 -24.51 13.03 -4.66
CA GLY A 699 -24.65 11.83 -3.82
C GLY A 699 -23.58 10.74 -3.98
N TYR A 700 -22.43 11.03 -4.59
CA TYR A 700 -21.30 10.09 -4.65
C TYR A 700 -20.13 10.58 -3.81
N SER A 701 -19.78 9.81 -2.78
CA SER A 701 -18.51 9.94 -2.08
C SER A 701 -17.34 9.69 -3.03
N MET A 702 -16.54 10.73 -3.26
CA MET A 702 -15.18 10.57 -3.75
C MET A 702 -14.33 10.12 -2.55
N GLY A 703 -14.43 8.83 -2.20
CA GLY A 703 -13.60 8.20 -1.17
C GLY A 703 -12.18 8.71 -1.32
N ASP A 704 -11.73 9.40 -0.27
CA ASP A 704 -10.73 10.46 -0.34
C ASP A 704 -9.64 10.12 -1.36
N ALA A 705 -9.73 10.81 -2.51
CA ALA A 705 -8.89 10.57 -3.65
C ALA A 705 -7.49 10.57 -3.13
N ALA A 706 -6.75 9.47 -3.36
CA ALA A 706 -5.32 9.44 -3.16
C ALA A 706 -4.76 10.85 -3.47
N THR A 707 -3.77 11.30 -2.75
CA THR A 707 -2.82 12.16 -3.41
C THR A 707 -1.82 11.25 -4.08
N PRO A 708 -2.17 10.60 -5.21
CA PRO A 708 -1.07 10.22 -6.04
C PRO A 708 -0.28 11.47 -6.39
N SER A 709 1.00 11.26 -6.66
CA SER A 709 1.80 12.25 -7.35
C SER A 709 1.02 12.84 -8.53
N LEU A 710 1.33 14.08 -8.90
CA LEU A 710 0.79 14.76 -10.08
C LEU A 710 0.78 13.84 -11.33
N TYR A 711 1.69 12.86 -11.37
CA TYR A 711 1.92 11.91 -12.44
C TYR A 711 1.22 10.57 -12.31
N SER A 712 0.36 10.36 -11.32
CA SER A 712 -0.37 9.09 -11.30
C SER A 712 -1.37 8.99 -12.41
N GLN A 713 -1.50 7.78 -12.92
CA GLN A 713 -2.45 7.46 -13.97
C GLN A 713 -3.90 7.77 -13.57
N SER A 714 -4.28 7.53 -12.32
CA SER A 714 -5.65 7.77 -11.82
C SER A 714 -5.97 9.27 -11.74
N ARG A 715 -5.06 10.09 -11.22
CA ARG A 715 -5.25 11.55 -11.09
C ARG A 715 -5.21 12.26 -12.44
N LEU A 716 -4.32 11.82 -13.33
CA LEU A 716 -4.24 12.32 -14.71
C LEU A 716 -5.51 11.99 -15.51
N LYS A 717 -6.10 10.80 -15.30
CA LYS A 717 -7.40 10.43 -15.88
C LYS A 717 -8.52 11.32 -15.34
N LEU A 718 -8.56 11.55 -14.03
CA LEU A 718 -9.55 12.42 -13.38
C LEU A 718 -9.44 13.88 -13.87
N TYR A 719 -8.24 14.46 -13.92
CA TYR A 719 -8.02 15.79 -14.50
C TYR A 719 -8.46 15.86 -15.96
N GLY A 720 -8.19 14.80 -16.73
CA GLY A 720 -8.70 14.63 -18.08
C GLY A 720 -10.22 14.78 -18.15
N GLN A 721 -10.96 14.06 -17.31
CA GLN A 721 -12.42 14.13 -17.26
C GLN A 721 -12.93 15.55 -16.93
N THR A 722 -12.31 16.24 -15.97
CA THR A 722 -12.68 17.61 -15.60
C THR A 722 -12.51 18.62 -16.75
N MET A 723 -11.47 18.47 -17.58
CA MET A 723 -11.24 19.32 -18.78
C MET A 723 -12.27 19.11 -19.87
N LEU A 724 -12.74 17.88 -20.00
CA LEU A 724 -13.73 17.50 -21.00
C LEU A 724 -15.10 18.08 -20.63
N GLY A 725 -15.45 18.06 -19.34
CA GLY A 725 -16.74 18.52 -18.82
C GLY A 725 -16.89 20.03 -18.61
N THR A 726 -15.80 20.80 -18.47
CA THR A 726 -15.86 22.25 -18.13
C THR A 726 -15.49 23.16 -19.31
N PRO A 727 -15.95 24.43 -19.37
CA PRO A 727 -15.58 25.38 -20.44
C PRO A 727 -14.08 25.75 -20.49
N LYS A 728 -13.38 25.62 -19.35
CA LYS A 728 -11.94 25.90 -19.24
C LYS A 728 -11.17 24.85 -20.05
N ARG A 729 -10.25 25.31 -20.91
CA ARG A 729 -9.48 24.46 -21.84
C ARG A 729 -8.18 23.92 -21.23
N ILE A 730 -7.72 24.55 -20.14
CA ILE A 730 -6.46 24.28 -19.45
C ILE A 730 -6.70 24.39 -17.94
N VAL A 731 -6.10 23.49 -17.16
CA VAL A 731 -5.98 23.57 -15.69
C VAL A 731 -4.50 23.62 -15.38
N ARG A 732 -4.09 24.59 -14.56
CA ARG A 732 -2.70 24.75 -14.15
C ARG A 732 -2.56 24.25 -12.72
N VAL A 733 -1.55 23.43 -12.47
CA VAL A 733 -1.25 22.92 -11.15
C VAL A 733 0.24 23.10 -10.90
N ALA A 734 0.60 23.60 -9.72
CA ALA A 734 1.99 23.67 -9.31
C ALA A 734 2.52 22.26 -9.04
N THR A 735 3.69 21.93 -9.55
CA THR A 735 4.37 20.67 -9.24
C THR A 735 4.77 20.64 -7.77
N PRO A 736 4.50 19.52 -7.07
CA PRO A 736 4.99 19.32 -5.71
C PRO A 736 6.52 19.50 -5.65
N GLY A 737 7.00 20.26 -4.67
CA GLY A 737 8.44 20.44 -4.40
C GLY A 737 9.20 21.44 -5.28
N THR A 738 8.81 21.68 -6.53
CA THR A 738 9.50 22.66 -7.41
C THR A 738 8.70 23.94 -7.65
N GLY A 739 7.39 23.93 -7.43
CA GLY A 739 6.51 25.08 -7.66
C GLY A 739 6.38 25.50 -9.13
N GLN A 740 6.87 24.66 -10.05
CA GLN A 740 6.74 24.89 -11.48
C GLN A 740 5.30 24.66 -11.91
N MET A 741 4.76 25.56 -12.73
CA MET A 741 3.39 25.43 -13.18
C MET A 741 3.32 24.44 -14.34
N VAL A 742 2.50 23.40 -14.18
CA VAL A 742 2.16 22.46 -15.24
C VAL A 742 0.74 22.72 -15.71
N ALA A 743 0.59 23.04 -16.99
CA ALA A 743 -0.67 23.23 -17.67
C ALA A 743 -1.17 21.89 -18.25
N PHE A 744 -2.23 21.34 -17.69
CA PHE A 744 -2.87 20.13 -18.18
C PHE A 744 -3.83 20.45 -19.31
N VAL A 745 -3.79 19.64 -20.37
CA VAL A 745 -4.68 19.77 -21.55
C VAL A 745 -5.24 18.41 -21.91
N GLY A 746 -6.57 18.32 -22.04
CA GLY A 746 -7.28 17.04 -22.20
C GLY A 746 -8.35 17.00 -23.29
N ARG A 747 -8.70 18.13 -23.92
CA ARG A 747 -9.64 18.15 -25.05
C ARG A 747 -8.97 17.73 -26.35
N HIS A 748 -9.69 17.01 -27.20
CA HIS A 748 -9.13 16.45 -28.44
C HIS A 748 -8.48 17.50 -29.35
N ALA A 749 -9.20 18.58 -29.64
CA ALA A 749 -8.70 19.67 -30.50
C ALA A 749 -7.45 20.38 -29.93
N ASP A 750 -7.37 20.50 -28.61
CA ASP A 750 -6.31 21.23 -27.91
C ASP A 750 -5.05 20.35 -27.74
N VAL A 751 -5.24 19.08 -27.41
CA VAL A 751 -4.17 18.07 -27.42
C VAL A 751 -3.61 17.90 -28.84
N THR A 752 -4.49 17.85 -29.86
CA THR A 752 -4.07 17.83 -31.27
C THR A 752 -3.18 19.03 -31.61
N ARG A 753 -3.57 20.24 -31.19
CA ARG A 753 -2.76 21.45 -31.39
C ARG A 753 -1.37 21.33 -30.76
N VAL A 754 -1.28 20.84 -29.52
CA VAL A 754 0.00 20.63 -28.80
C VAL A 754 0.90 19.60 -29.46
N LEU A 755 0.32 18.55 -30.03
CA LEU A 755 1.07 17.47 -30.66
C LEU A 755 1.41 17.76 -32.14
N SER A 756 0.75 18.75 -32.75
CA SER A 756 0.86 19.08 -34.19
C SER A 756 2.11 19.88 -34.59
N ASP A 757 2.90 20.38 -33.63
CA ASP A 757 4.15 21.12 -33.87
C ASP A 757 4.03 22.29 -34.88
N LYS A 758 2.87 22.96 -34.95
CA LYS A 758 2.63 24.06 -35.90
C LYS A 758 3.53 25.27 -35.60
N LEU A 759 4.13 25.81 -36.67
CA LEU A 759 4.90 27.05 -36.63
C LEU A 759 3.96 28.25 -36.62
N VAL A 760 4.10 29.13 -35.64
CA VAL A 760 3.47 30.45 -35.58
C VAL A 760 4.60 31.48 -35.73
N ASN A 761 4.53 32.32 -36.76
CA ASN A 761 5.56 33.34 -37.04
C ASN A 761 7.00 32.79 -37.17
N GLY A 762 7.15 31.55 -37.67
CA GLY A 762 8.47 30.92 -37.86
C GLY A 762 9.08 30.30 -36.59
N ALA A 763 8.37 30.33 -35.46
CA ALA A 763 8.76 29.68 -34.22
C ALA A 763 7.71 28.65 -33.79
N VAL A 764 8.11 27.67 -33.00
CA VAL A 764 7.24 26.59 -32.53
C VAL A 764 6.51 27.08 -31.29
N GLU A 765 5.18 26.92 -31.28
CA GLU A 765 4.31 27.41 -30.19
C GLU A 765 4.64 26.72 -28.85
N PHE A 766 4.87 25.40 -28.84
CA PHE A 766 5.30 24.62 -27.68
C PHE A 766 6.49 23.76 -28.03
N SER A 767 7.63 23.98 -27.39
CA SER A 767 8.78 23.14 -27.57
C SER A 767 8.84 22.03 -26.53
N VAL A 768 9.77 21.11 -26.68
CA VAL A 768 10.48 20.60 -25.53
C VAL A 768 11.88 20.64 -26.03
N LYS A 769 12.66 21.70 -25.90
CA LYS A 769 13.87 21.83 -26.73
C LYS A 769 14.70 20.54 -26.85
N ALA A 770 14.86 19.73 -25.78
CA ALA A 770 15.47 18.40 -25.86
C ALA A 770 14.65 17.25 -26.52
N TYR A 771 13.31 17.25 -26.54
CA TYR A 771 12.39 16.30 -27.22
C TYR A 771 11.65 16.89 -28.43
N HIS A 772 11.87 18.16 -28.71
CA HIS A 772 11.65 18.82 -29.97
C HIS A 772 12.91 18.65 -30.76
N ASP A 773 14.08 18.79 -30.15
CA ASP A 773 15.29 18.23 -30.72
C ASP A 773 15.12 16.71 -30.80
N ALA A 774 14.98 15.93 -29.71
CA ALA A 774 14.83 14.46 -29.82
C ALA A 774 13.55 13.98 -30.54
N GLY A 775 12.50 14.78 -30.66
CA GLY A 775 11.22 14.38 -31.25
C GLY A 775 10.90 15.01 -32.60
N GLN A 776 11.44 16.17 -32.98
CA GLN A 776 11.67 16.47 -34.41
C GLN A 776 12.74 15.54 -34.97
N ARG A 777 13.71 15.13 -34.13
CA ARG A 777 14.57 14.00 -34.44
C ARG A 777 13.73 12.72 -34.64
N ILE A 778 12.64 12.45 -33.90
CA ILE A 778 11.71 11.29 -34.10
C ILE A 778 10.69 11.40 -35.22
N THR A 779 9.97 12.51 -35.36
CA THR A 779 8.56 12.41 -35.78
C THR A 779 8.18 12.97 -37.14
N ARG A 780 9.06 13.58 -37.93
CA ARG A 780 8.64 14.04 -39.27
C ARG A 780 8.86 13.00 -40.36
N GLY A 781 8.82 11.74 -40.02
CA GLY A 781 9.42 10.78 -40.90
C GLY A 781 8.55 10.34 -42.06
N SER A 782 9.28 10.08 -43.11
CA SER A 782 9.46 8.77 -43.71
C SER A 782 10.16 7.71 -42.81
N ASP A 783 10.43 8.04 -41.53
CA ASP A 783 9.97 7.47 -40.23
C ASP A 783 10.48 6.12 -39.69
N MET A 784 11.80 6.02 -39.47
CA MET A 784 12.38 5.42 -38.24
C MET A 784 13.65 6.14 -37.77
N LEU A 785 13.90 7.33 -38.31
CA LEU A 785 15.15 8.05 -38.14
C LEU A 785 15.01 9.12 -37.07
N VAL A 786 15.07 8.63 -35.84
CA VAL A 786 14.82 9.25 -34.54
C VAL A 786 15.84 10.30 -34.12
N GLY A 787 16.93 10.49 -34.87
CA GLY A 787 18.10 11.28 -34.49
C GLY A 787 18.33 12.57 -35.27
N THR A 788 17.48 12.95 -36.23
CA THR A 788 17.72 14.12 -37.11
C THR A 788 16.47 14.95 -37.42
N ASP A 789 16.53 16.30 -37.35
CA ASP A 789 15.42 17.26 -37.55
C ASP A 789 15.36 17.74 -39.02
N GLU A 790 14.22 18.26 -39.49
CA GLU A 790 14.00 18.81 -40.85
C GLU A 790 14.19 20.33 -40.97
N SER A 791 14.09 21.08 -39.87
CA SER A 791 14.07 22.56 -39.91
C SER A 791 15.19 23.24 -39.12
N GLY A 792 15.92 22.49 -38.29
CA GLY A 792 16.99 22.98 -37.44
C GLY A 792 18.36 22.39 -37.79
N PRO A 793 19.33 22.40 -36.86
CA PRO A 793 20.76 22.23 -37.16
C PRO A 793 21.14 20.85 -37.71
N THR A 794 20.29 19.82 -37.53
CA THR A 794 20.51 18.47 -38.06
C THR A 794 19.76 18.19 -39.37
N CYS A 795 19.06 19.18 -39.94
CA CYS A 795 18.44 19.15 -41.27
C CYS A 795 19.37 18.63 -42.37
N PRO A 796 20.65 19.05 -42.43
CA PRO A 796 21.58 18.50 -43.40
C PRO A 796 21.81 16.99 -43.24
N ALA A 797 21.80 16.46 -42.00
CA ALA A 797 21.95 15.03 -41.74
C ALA A 797 20.68 14.26 -42.14
N ARG A 798 19.48 14.76 -41.79
CA ARG A 798 18.21 14.11 -42.15
C ARG A 798 18.02 13.98 -43.66
N ARG A 799 18.34 15.04 -44.42
CA ARG A 799 18.29 15.02 -45.90
C ARG A 799 19.24 13.98 -46.50
N ARG A 800 20.25 13.49 -45.77
CA ARG A 800 21.10 12.36 -46.17
C ARG A 800 20.51 11.02 -45.72
N LEU A 801 20.09 10.88 -44.46
CA LEU A 801 19.68 9.60 -43.88
C LEU A 801 18.43 9.00 -44.55
N GLN A 802 17.41 9.83 -44.84
CA GLN A 802 16.15 9.34 -45.42
C GLN A 802 16.35 8.66 -46.79
N PRO A 803 16.99 9.29 -47.79
CA PRO A 803 17.27 8.63 -49.06
C PRO A 803 18.11 7.36 -48.92
N VAL A 804 19.03 7.32 -47.94
CA VAL A 804 19.85 6.13 -47.64
C VAL A 804 18.97 4.97 -47.19
N LEU A 805 18.04 5.20 -46.25
CA LEU A 805 17.09 4.19 -45.76
C LEU A 805 16.11 3.74 -46.87
N GLU A 806 15.48 4.68 -47.57
CA GLU A 806 14.50 4.39 -48.62
C GLU A 806 15.12 3.56 -49.75
N ARG A 807 16.34 3.90 -50.17
CA ARG A 807 17.06 3.16 -51.19
C ARG A 807 17.43 1.75 -50.72
N ALA A 808 17.89 1.59 -49.48
CA ALA A 808 18.22 0.28 -48.91
C ALA A 808 16.97 -0.60 -48.83
N TRP A 809 15.86 -0.06 -48.34
CA TRP A 809 14.58 -0.77 -48.26
C TRP A 809 14.04 -1.17 -49.63
N THR A 810 14.05 -0.25 -50.60
CA THR A 810 13.61 -0.53 -51.98
C THR A 810 14.46 -1.62 -52.62
N ARG A 811 15.78 -1.56 -52.42
CA ARG A 811 16.70 -2.56 -52.93
C ARG A 811 16.48 -3.94 -52.32
N LEU A 812 16.25 -4.01 -51.00
CA LEU A 812 15.89 -5.24 -50.31
C LEU A 812 14.54 -5.79 -50.81
N ALA A 813 13.53 -4.91 -50.97
CA ALA A 813 12.21 -5.29 -51.45
C ALA A 813 12.24 -5.90 -52.87
N GLY A 814 13.16 -5.46 -53.73
CA GLY A 814 13.37 -6.00 -55.07
C GLY A 814 13.71 -7.51 -55.11
N GLN A 815 14.16 -8.10 -54.00
CA GLN A 815 14.41 -9.54 -53.91
C GLN A 815 13.16 -10.40 -53.73
N PHE A 816 12.07 -9.82 -53.23
CA PHE A 816 10.88 -10.58 -52.81
C PHE A 816 9.80 -10.73 -53.91
N GLY A 817 10.14 -10.43 -55.17
CA GLY A 817 9.29 -10.64 -56.35
C GLY A 817 7.98 -9.82 -56.37
N PRO A 818 7.18 -9.92 -57.45
CA PRO A 818 5.91 -9.21 -57.58
C PRO A 818 4.77 -9.78 -56.70
N SER A 819 4.92 -11.01 -56.21
CA SER A 819 3.88 -11.71 -55.44
C SER A 819 4.05 -11.50 -53.92
N GLY A 820 3.65 -10.33 -53.42
CA GLY A 820 3.51 -10.05 -51.97
C GLY A 820 4.58 -9.16 -51.33
N GLY A 821 5.73 -8.96 -51.98
CA GLY A 821 6.75 -7.97 -51.58
C GLY A 821 7.34 -8.16 -50.17
N ILE A 822 8.02 -7.12 -49.68
CA ILE A 822 8.70 -7.11 -48.38
C ILE A 822 7.73 -7.25 -47.19
N ASP A 823 6.50 -6.74 -47.32
CA ASP A 823 5.46 -6.85 -46.29
C ASP A 823 5.04 -8.32 -46.06
N ALA A 824 4.95 -9.13 -47.14
CA ALA A 824 4.71 -10.56 -47.01
C ALA A 824 5.89 -11.28 -46.36
N ALA A 825 7.13 -10.84 -46.63
CA ALA A 825 8.32 -11.37 -45.97
C ALA A 825 8.30 -11.10 -44.46
N VAL A 826 7.96 -9.87 -44.04
CA VAL A 826 7.80 -9.50 -42.61
C VAL A 826 6.78 -10.41 -41.93
N ARG A 827 5.59 -10.60 -42.53
CA ARG A 827 4.55 -11.49 -41.97
C ARG A 827 5.02 -12.94 -41.87
N ASN A 828 5.71 -13.44 -42.90
CA ASN A 828 6.21 -14.81 -42.91
C ASN A 828 7.26 -15.05 -41.82
N ILE A 829 8.18 -14.10 -41.62
CA ILE A 829 9.17 -14.16 -40.54
C ILE A 829 8.48 -14.16 -39.17
N ALA A 830 7.59 -13.19 -38.93
CA ALA A 830 6.84 -13.09 -37.68
C ALA A 830 6.07 -14.39 -37.39
N LYS A 831 5.30 -14.89 -38.37
CA LYS A 831 4.54 -16.14 -38.28
C LYS A 831 5.44 -17.33 -37.94
N MET A 832 6.58 -17.48 -38.60
CA MET A 832 7.51 -18.59 -38.35
C MET A 832 8.01 -18.58 -36.90
N ARG A 833 8.42 -17.41 -36.39
CA ARG A 833 8.90 -17.25 -35.00
C ARG A 833 7.80 -17.51 -33.98
N ILE A 834 6.60 -17.00 -34.22
CA ILE A 834 5.44 -17.23 -33.37
C ILE A 834 5.09 -18.73 -33.32
N GLU A 835 5.02 -19.41 -34.47
CA GLU A 835 4.72 -20.84 -34.51
C GLU A 835 5.78 -21.69 -33.81
N ALA A 836 7.05 -21.31 -33.92
CA ALA A 836 8.13 -21.96 -33.17
C ALA A 836 7.95 -21.78 -31.65
N ALA A 837 7.63 -20.56 -31.21
CA ALA A 837 7.39 -20.28 -29.79
C ALA A 837 6.15 -21.01 -29.24
N LEU A 838 5.04 -21.01 -30.00
CA LEU A 838 3.83 -21.76 -29.65
C LEU A 838 4.11 -23.26 -29.52
N ARG A 839 4.91 -23.85 -30.42
CA ARG A 839 5.33 -25.26 -30.33
C ARG A 839 6.15 -25.54 -29.05
N ARG A 840 7.07 -24.63 -28.68
CA ARG A 840 7.86 -24.77 -27.45
C ARG A 840 7.01 -24.71 -26.18
N THR A 841 6.01 -23.83 -26.14
CA THR A 841 5.20 -23.59 -24.93
C THR A 841 3.96 -24.47 -24.83
N ALA A 842 3.58 -25.16 -25.92
CA ALA A 842 2.37 -25.98 -26.01
C ALA A 842 2.20 -26.99 -24.85
N HIS A 843 3.27 -27.66 -24.43
CA HIS A 843 3.22 -28.68 -23.38
C HIS A 843 2.93 -28.11 -21.98
N ALA A 844 3.31 -26.85 -21.72
CA ALA A 844 3.17 -26.22 -20.41
C ALA A 844 1.76 -25.68 -20.13
N ARG A 845 0.89 -25.59 -21.15
CA ARG A 845 -0.44 -24.94 -21.09
C ARG A 845 -0.41 -23.51 -20.51
N ARG A 846 0.75 -22.86 -20.62
CA ARG A 846 1.05 -21.50 -20.17
C ARG A 846 1.92 -20.86 -21.25
N ILE A 847 1.65 -19.60 -21.56
CA ILE A 847 2.45 -18.82 -22.49
C ILE A 847 2.59 -17.40 -21.97
N ASP A 848 3.75 -16.80 -22.17
CA ASP A 848 3.88 -15.37 -22.07
C ASP A 848 3.53 -14.73 -23.41
N LEU A 849 2.40 -14.02 -23.47
CA LEU A 849 1.94 -13.44 -24.73
C LEU A 849 2.92 -12.37 -25.26
N VAL A 850 3.67 -11.70 -24.40
CA VAL A 850 4.62 -10.67 -24.83
C VAL A 850 5.97 -11.31 -25.13
N ALA A 851 6.52 -12.08 -24.19
CA ALA A 851 7.86 -12.66 -24.32
C ALA A 851 7.92 -13.81 -25.32
N ASP A 852 6.89 -14.64 -25.43
CA ASP A 852 6.90 -15.80 -26.34
C ASP A 852 6.31 -15.46 -27.72
N VAL A 853 5.44 -14.47 -27.86
CA VAL A 853 4.81 -14.13 -29.16
C VAL A 853 5.40 -12.86 -29.75
N ALA A 854 5.13 -11.69 -29.15
CA ALA A 854 5.47 -10.41 -29.76
C ALA A 854 6.98 -10.14 -29.79
N ALA A 855 7.70 -10.46 -28.71
CA ALA A 855 9.15 -10.32 -28.62
C ALA A 855 9.88 -11.21 -29.63
N GLN A 856 9.48 -12.49 -29.71
CA GLN A 856 10.05 -13.45 -30.65
C GLN A 856 9.78 -13.06 -32.11
N ALA A 857 8.57 -12.58 -32.42
CA ALA A 857 8.22 -12.09 -33.75
C ALA A 857 9.06 -10.87 -34.14
N SER A 858 9.17 -9.90 -33.23
CA SER A 858 9.94 -8.66 -33.45
C SER A 858 11.43 -8.96 -33.62
N TYR A 859 11.96 -9.86 -32.80
CA TYR A 859 13.35 -10.29 -32.89
C TYR A 859 13.64 -11.09 -34.16
N GLY A 860 12.69 -11.89 -34.65
CA GLY A 860 12.76 -12.48 -35.98
C GLY A 860 12.98 -11.45 -37.08
N VAL A 861 12.21 -10.37 -37.07
CA VAL A 861 12.37 -9.30 -38.07
C VAL A 861 13.75 -8.65 -37.95
N VAL A 862 14.22 -8.36 -36.74
CA VAL A 862 15.55 -7.78 -36.53
C VAL A 862 16.68 -8.72 -36.98
N THR A 863 16.56 -10.01 -36.69
CA THR A 863 17.59 -11.01 -37.03
C THR A 863 17.58 -11.36 -38.52
N ASP A 864 16.41 -11.71 -39.06
CA ASP A 864 16.26 -12.32 -40.38
C ASP A 864 16.06 -11.27 -41.50
N LEU A 865 15.40 -10.14 -41.23
CA LEU A 865 15.18 -9.08 -42.22
C LEU A 865 16.24 -7.97 -42.12
N PHE A 866 16.57 -7.50 -40.91
CA PHE A 866 17.58 -6.45 -40.77
C PHE A 866 19.01 -7.01 -40.86
N GLY A 867 19.21 -8.29 -40.54
CA GLY A 867 20.53 -8.92 -40.53
C GLY A 867 21.31 -8.62 -39.24
N LEU A 868 20.61 -8.33 -38.15
CA LEU A 868 21.15 -7.94 -36.85
C LEU A 868 20.80 -8.98 -35.77
N PRO A 869 21.38 -10.19 -35.79
CA PRO A 869 21.23 -11.10 -34.66
C PRO A 869 21.80 -10.45 -33.40
N GLY A 870 21.15 -10.67 -32.26
CA GLY A 870 21.70 -10.26 -30.97
C GLY A 870 23.00 -11.00 -30.66
N PRO A 871 23.82 -10.48 -29.72
CA PRO A 871 25.04 -11.16 -29.30
C PRO A 871 24.74 -12.52 -28.65
N SER A 872 25.70 -13.44 -28.67
CA SER A 872 25.57 -14.76 -28.02
C SER A 872 25.65 -14.72 -26.49
N TRP A 873 25.60 -13.54 -25.89
CA TRP A 873 25.79 -13.27 -24.46
C TRP A 873 24.80 -12.21 -23.98
N VAL A 874 24.51 -12.23 -22.67
CA VAL A 874 23.70 -11.19 -22.02
C VAL A 874 24.58 -9.98 -21.76
N THR A 875 24.14 -8.81 -22.18
CA THR A 875 24.96 -7.61 -22.11
C THR A 875 25.36 -7.22 -20.70
N GLU A 876 26.44 -6.46 -20.58
CA GLU A 876 26.94 -5.95 -19.32
C GLU A 876 25.87 -5.15 -18.57
N LEU A 877 25.24 -4.20 -19.26
CA LEU A 877 24.06 -3.51 -18.73
C LEU A 877 22.96 -4.51 -18.36
N GLY A 878 22.74 -5.58 -19.11
CA GLY A 878 21.69 -6.56 -18.82
C GLY A 878 21.95 -7.39 -17.56
N LEU A 879 23.22 -7.65 -17.24
CA LEU A 879 23.64 -8.28 -15.99
C LEU A 879 23.59 -7.29 -14.82
N ALA A 880 23.90 -6.02 -15.06
CA ALA A 880 23.97 -4.97 -14.05
C ALA A 880 22.61 -4.28 -13.75
N LEU A 881 21.68 -4.29 -14.72
CA LEU A 881 20.39 -3.58 -14.67
C LEU A 881 19.46 -4.09 -13.55
N PRO A 882 19.37 -5.41 -13.25
CA PRO A 882 18.65 -5.87 -12.07
C PRO A 882 19.23 -5.28 -10.77
N PHE A 883 20.48 -4.83 -10.77
CA PHE A 883 21.13 -4.19 -9.63
C PHE A 883 21.08 -2.66 -9.69
N ALA A 884 20.43 -2.12 -10.73
CA ALA A 884 20.44 -0.71 -11.10
C ALA A 884 21.86 -0.11 -11.06
N ARG A 885 22.82 -0.92 -11.50
CA ARG A 885 24.19 -0.52 -11.80
C ARG A 885 24.35 -0.32 -13.29
N GLN A 886 25.30 0.54 -13.64
CA GLN A 886 25.69 0.78 -15.02
C GLN A 886 26.65 -0.33 -15.46
N HIS A 887 27.71 -0.59 -14.69
CA HIS A 887 28.78 -1.49 -15.11
C HIS A 887 28.77 -2.81 -14.32
N VAL A 888 29.09 -3.93 -14.96
CA VAL A 888 29.26 -5.25 -14.31
C VAL A 888 30.49 -5.28 -13.39
N GLY A 889 31.47 -4.42 -13.67
CA GLY A 889 32.59 -4.17 -12.77
C GLY A 889 32.19 -3.50 -11.45
N ASP A 890 30.99 -2.93 -11.38
CA ASP A 890 30.39 -2.48 -10.12
C ASP A 890 29.77 -3.66 -9.33
N LEU A 891 29.76 -4.86 -9.92
CA LEU A 891 29.26 -6.08 -9.29
C LEU A 891 30.42 -6.91 -8.68
N PRO A 892 30.16 -7.62 -7.57
CA PRO A 892 31.12 -8.50 -6.91
C PRO A 892 31.53 -9.71 -7.75
N ALA A 893 32.74 -10.24 -7.49
CA ALA A 893 33.26 -11.43 -8.16
C ALA A 893 32.46 -12.72 -7.87
N ASP A 894 31.91 -12.88 -6.66
CA ASP A 894 31.05 -13.99 -6.25
C ASP A 894 29.67 -13.92 -6.92
N TRP A 895 29.15 -12.72 -7.16
CA TRP A 895 27.92 -12.50 -7.92
C TRP A 895 28.08 -12.79 -9.41
N LEU A 896 29.20 -12.35 -9.99
CA LEU A 896 29.61 -12.75 -11.35
C LEU A 896 29.75 -14.26 -11.48
N ALA A 897 30.09 -14.98 -10.40
CA ALA A 897 30.12 -16.43 -10.39
C ALA A 897 28.71 -17.05 -10.32
N ALA A 898 27.78 -16.46 -9.57
CA ALA A 898 26.39 -16.91 -9.48
C ALA A 898 25.59 -16.68 -10.78
N LEU A 899 25.80 -15.53 -11.44
CA LEU A 899 25.17 -15.19 -12.73
C LEU A 899 25.58 -16.14 -13.87
N LYS A 900 26.72 -16.83 -13.76
CA LYS A 900 27.13 -17.84 -14.76
C LYS A 900 26.22 -19.08 -14.78
N GLY A 901 25.41 -19.30 -13.75
CA GLY A 901 24.54 -20.48 -13.62
C GLY A 901 23.15 -20.35 -14.26
N ASP A 902 22.62 -19.13 -14.37
CA ASP A 902 21.24 -18.87 -14.83
C ASP A 902 21.26 -18.22 -16.22
N GLN A 903 21.53 -19.02 -17.25
CA GLN A 903 21.59 -18.52 -18.62
C GLN A 903 20.19 -18.46 -19.23
N THR A 904 19.83 -17.27 -19.71
CA THR A 904 18.60 -17.06 -20.48
C THR A 904 18.58 -18.00 -21.68
N ALA A 905 17.42 -18.55 -22.03
CA ALA A 905 17.30 -19.45 -23.19
C ALA A 905 17.69 -18.79 -24.53
N ASP A 906 17.57 -17.46 -24.64
CA ASP A 906 18.02 -16.66 -25.79
C ASP A 906 18.72 -15.37 -25.31
N PRO A 907 20.06 -15.41 -25.10
CA PRO A 907 20.84 -14.25 -24.65
C PRO A 907 20.80 -13.07 -25.62
N GLY A 908 20.73 -13.35 -26.92
CA GLY A 908 20.72 -12.32 -27.96
C GLY A 908 19.42 -11.54 -27.96
N LEU A 909 18.28 -12.23 -27.85
CA LEU A 909 16.98 -11.57 -27.67
C LEU A 909 16.98 -10.72 -26.40
N THR A 910 17.42 -11.30 -25.28
CA THR A 910 17.38 -10.62 -23.98
C THR A 910 18.20 -9.33 -24.01
N THR A 911 19.43 -9.39 -24.50
CA THR A 911 20.30 -8.22 -24.67
C THR A 911 19.66 -7.14 -25.53
N MET A 912 19.15 -7.52 -26.70
CA MET A 912 18.58 -6.56 -27.65
C MET A 912 17.30 -5.93 -27.10
N GLN A 913 16.48 -6.66 -26.34
CA GLN A 913 15.32 -6.12 -25.65
C GLN A 913 15.69 -5.15 -24.54
N ILE A 914 16.71 -5.45 -23.74
CA ILE A 914 17.17 -4.58 -22.66
C ILE A 914 17.67 -3.25 -23.23
N TRP A 915 18.55 -3.29 -24.23
CA TRP A 915 19.03 -2.07 -24.89
C TRP A 915 17.86 -1.23 -25.44
N SER A 916 16.95 -1.89 -26.16
CA SER A 916 15.81 -1.23 -26.79
C SER A 916 14.85 -0.63 -25.76
N ALA A 917 14.53 -1.35 -24.69
CA ALA A 917 13.61 -0.89 -23.65
C ALA A 917 14.18 0.32 -22.91
N VAL A 918 15.45 0.28 -22.50
CA VAL A 918 16.10 1.38 -21.78
C VAL A 918 16.21 2.64 -22.65
N LEU A 919 16.58 2.48 -23.93
CA LEU A 919 16.63 3.59 -24.89
C LEU A 919 15.26 4.25 -25.11
N VAL A 920 14.20 3.43 -25.19
CA VAL A 920 12.84 3.92 -25.46
C VAL A 920 12.20 4.61 -24.25
N VAL A 921 12.56 4.20 -23.02
CA VAL A 921 12.08 4.84 -21.78
C VAL A 921 12.59 6.27 -21.66
N ASP A 922 13.86 6.50 -21.96
CA ASP A 922 14.47 7.83 -21.99
C ASP A 922 13.79 8.74 -23.04
N LEU A 923 13.50 8.18 -24.22
CA LEU A 923 12.80 8.85 -25.32
C LEU A 923 11.36 9.27 -24.98
N ILE A 924 10.71 8.51 -24.10
CA ILE A 924 9.29 8.64 -23.80
C ILE A 924 9.03 9.48 -22.55
N GLY A 925 9.86 9.32 -21.50
CA GLY A 925 9.57 9.81 -20.16
C GLY A 925 9.70 11.31 -19.95
N ASN A 926 10.29 12.06 -20.90
CA ASN A 926 10.59 13.49 -20.75
C ASN A 926 11.36 13.86 -19.46
N LEU A 927 12.46 13.16 -19.19
CA LEU A 927 13.11 13.10 -17.87
C LEU A 927 14.37 13.98 -17.77
N HIS A 928 14.22 15.26 -18.10
CA HIS A 928 15.32 16.25 -18.01
C HIS A 928 15.97 16.33 -16.61
N SER A 929 15.33 15.78 -15.57
CA SER A 929 15.78 15.79 -14.17
C SER A 929 16.35 14.47 -13.62
N GLN A 930 16.37 13.37 -14.39
CA GLN A 930 16.79 12.04 -13.89
C GLN A 930 18.13 11.57 -14.48
N LYS A 931 19.23 12.04 -13.88
CA LYS A 931 20.61 11.79 -14.35
C LYS A 931 20.99 10.29 -14.41
N SER A 932 20.42 9.47 -13.54
CA SER A 932 20.70 8.02 -13.45
C SER A 932 20.17 7.25 -14.67
N LEU A 933 18.92 7.49 -15.08
CA LEU A 933 18.33 6.84 -16.27
C LEU A 933 18.98 7.31 -17.58
N GLN A 934 19.38 8.59 -17.67
CA GLN A 934 20.13 9.08 -18.83
C GLN A 934 21.46 8.34 -19.01
N ALA A 935 22.13 8.01 -17.92
CA ALA A 935 23.39 7.27 -17.98
C ALA A 935 23.17 5.81 -18.42
N LEU A 936 22.10 5.14 -17.95
CA LEU A 936 21.72 3.80 -18.41
C LEU A 936 21.35 3.79 -19.91
N SER A 937 20.59 4.80 -20.37
CA SER A 937 20.25 4.99 -21.79
C SER A 937 21.50 5.19 -22.67
N ARG A 938 22.44 6.03 -22.23
CA ARG A 938 23.72 6.22 -22.94
C ARG A 938 24.52 4.93 -23.06
N GLN A 939 24.59 4.15 -21.99
CA GLN A 939 25.28 2.88 -22.02
C GLN A 939 24.60 1.88 -22.96
N ALA A 940 23.29 1.72 -22.86
CA ALA A 940 22.51 0.88 -23.78
C ALA A 940 22.77 1.25 -25.25
N GLY A 941 22.76 2.54 -25.56
CA GLY A 941 23.06 3.04 -26.90
C GLY A 941 24.49 2.74 -27.35
N SER A 942 25.47 2.91 -26.47
CA SER A 942 26.88 2.65 -26.78
C SER A 942 27.17 1.16 -27.03
N GLU A 943 26.62 0.28 -26.19
CA GLU A 943 26.80 -1.17 -26.33
C GLU A 943 26.14 -1.67 -27.63
N MET A 944 24.93 -1.19 -27.92
CA MET A 944 24.20 -1.51 -29.14
C MET A 944 24.89 -0.98 -30.41
N LEU A 945 25.41 0.25 -30.37
CA LEU A 945 26.17 0.84 -31.47
C LEU A 945 27.40 0.00 -31.80
N THR A 946 28.16 -0.39 -30.78
CA THR A 946 29.36 -1.22 -30.94
C THR A 946 29.03 -2.55 -31.63
N HIS A 947 27.91 -3.17 -31.26
CA HIS A 947 27.44 -4.41 -31.89
C HIS A 947 27.06 -4.21 -33.37
N ILE A 948 26.34 -3.12 -33.68
CA ILE A 948 25.94 -2.79 -35.05
C ILE A 948 27.16 -2.50 -35.94
N ASP A 949 28.12 -1.72 -35.45
CA ASP A 949 29.34 -1.38 -36.17
C ASP A 949 30.17 -2.63 -36.49
N ALA A 950 30.29 -3.56 -35.53
CA ALA A 950 30.95 -4.84 -35.74
C ALA A 950 30.26 -5.68 -36.83
N ARG A 951 28.93 -5.73 -36.82
CA ARG A 951 28.15 -6.42 -37.85
C ARG A 951 28.28 -5.78 -39.23
N LEU A 952 28.26 -4.45 -39.33
CA LEU A 952 28.46 -3.72 -40.58
C LEU A 952 29.86 -3.99 -41.15
N ALA A 953 30.90 -3.96 -40.31
CA ALA A 953 32.26 -4.26 -40.72
C ALA A 953 32.41 -5.68 -41.26
N GLU A 954 31.79 -6.66 -40.60
CA GLU A 954 31.80 -8.06 -41.05
C GLU A 954 31.15 -8.24 -42.42
N VAL A 955 29.94 -7.68 -42.62
CA VAL A 955 29.22 -7.79 -43.89
C VAL A 955 29.94 -7.05 -45.01
N ARG A 956 30.52 -5.87 -44.71
CA ARG A 956 31.33 -5.11 -45.67
C ARG A 956 32.60 -5.84 -46.10
N GLY A 957 33.19 -6.64 -45.23
CA GLY A 957 34.35 -7.48 -45.56
C GLY A 957 34.03 -8.62 -46.53
N ARG A 958 32.75 -9.00 -46.68
CA ARG A 958 32.29 -10.09 -47.55
C ARG A 958 30.93 -9.75 -48.20
N PRO A 959 30.87 -8.74 -49.09
CA PRO A 959 29.62 -8.29 -49.65
C PRO A 959 29.03 -9.37 -50.58
N GLY A 960 27.75 -9.70 -50.37
CA GLY A 960 27.00 -10.59 -51.27
C GLY A 960 26.67 -9.94 -52.61
N ALA A 961 26.38 -10.74 -53.63
CA ALA A 961 25.99 -10.24 -54.95
C ALA A 961 24.60 -9.55 -54.98
N ALA A 962 23.73 -9.88 -54.02
CA ALA A 962 22.41 -9.28 -53.87
C ALA A 962 22.02 -9.28 -52.37
N PRO A 963 21.29 -8.27 -51.88
CA PRO A 963 21.09 -8.08 -50.43
C PRO A 963 19.97 -8.93 -49.84
N ARG A 964 20.32 -9.90 -49.01
CA ARG A 964 19.39 -10.75 -48.26
C ARG A 964 18.84 -10.10 -46.99
N SER A 965 19.49 -9.04 -46.53
CA SER A 965 19.12 -8.29 -45.32
C SER A 965 19.30 -6.79 -45.52
N LEU A 966 18.74 -5.99 -44.61
CA LEU A 966 18.83 -4.54 -44.65
C LEU A 966 20.29 -4.05 -44.54
N ILE A 967 21.12 -4.68 -43.70
CA ILE A 967 22.55 -4.36 -43.61
C ILE A 967 23.26 -4.61 -44.94
N GLU A 968 23.01 -5.74 -45.60
CA GLU A 968 23.59 -6.01 -46.92
C GLU A 968 23.14 -4.96 -47.95
N ALA A 969 21.90 -4.51 -47.87
CA ALA A 969 21.39 -3.45 -48.74
C ALA A 969 22.12 -2.12 -48.50
N PHE A 970 22.41 -1.75 -47.25
CA PHE A 970 23.23 -0.58 -46.92
C PHE A 970 24.66 -0.69 -47.44
N VAL A 971 25.31 -1.85 -47.29
CA VAL A 971 26.67 -2.06 -47.83
C VAL A 971 26.68 -1.92 -49.35
N LEU A 972 25.70 -2.50 -50.05
CA LEU A 972 25.61 -2.37 -51.50
C LEU A 972 25.26 -0.93 -51.95
N ASN A 973 24.58 -0.15 -51.12
CA ASN A 973 24.23 1.25 -51.42
C ASN A 973 25.48 2.14 -51.48
N GLU A 974 26.58 1.78 -50.82
CA GLU A 974 27.86 2.52 -50.87
C GLU A 974 28.33 2.76 -52.32
N ALA A 975 28.06 1.82 -53.23
CA ALA A 975 28.50 1.91 -54.63
C ALA A 975 27.62 2.81 -55.52
N LEU A 976 26.49 3.31 -55.02
CA LEU A 976 25.54 4.09 -55.82
C LEU A 976 26.00 5.55 -55.97
N PRO A 977 26.10 6.11 -57.20
CA PRO A 977 26.50 7.50 -57.42
C PRO A 977 25.59 8.50 -56.68
N GLU A 978 24.29 8.24 -56.70
CA GLU A 978 23.27 9.06 -56.01
C GLU A 978 23.42 9.07 -54.49
N ILE A 979 23.98 8.00 -53.89
CA ILE A 979 24.30 7.96 -52.45
C ILE A 979 25.55 8.78 -52.20
N ARG A 980 26.59 8.63 -53.02
CA ARG A 980 27.82 9.42 -52.92
C ARG A 980 27.54 10.93 -53.04
N ASP A 981 26.61 11.33 -53.90
CA ASP A 981 26.21 12.73 -54.10
C ASP A 981 25.59 13.36 -52.85
N LEU A 982 25.00 12.59 -51.94
CA LEU A 982 24.48 13.07 -50.66
C LEU A 982 25.60 13.56 -49.72
N TYR A 983 26.84 13.08 -49.92
CA TYR A 983 27.99 13.37 -49.07
C TYR A 983 29.04 14.28 -49.74
N LYS A 984 28.74 14.88 -50.89
CA LYS A 984 29.68 15.75 -51.63
C LYS A 984 30.11 17.03 -50.91
N HIS A 985 29.43 17.41 -49.83
CA HIS A 985 29.68 18.62 -49.04
C HIS A 985 30.52 18.37 -47.76
N VAL A 986 31.03 17.14 -47.58
CA VAL A 986 31.93 16.80 -46.47
C VAL A 986 33.25 17.58 -46.64
N PRO A 987 33.80 18.22 -45.58
CA PRO A 987 35.03 19.00 -45.66
C PRO A 987 36.20 18.23 -46.29
N ALA A 988 37.04 18.91 -47.05
CA ALA A 988 38.18 18.29 -47.72
C ALA A 988 39.18 17.72 -46.68
N GLY A 989 39.26 16.39 -46.59
CA GLY A 989 40.13 15.67 -45.65
C GLY A 989 39.45 14.51 -44.92
N ASP A 990 38.11 14.52 -44.81
CA ASP A 990 37.34 13.47 -44.15
C ASP A 990 36.84 12.40 -45.16
N ASP A 991 36.89 11.11 -44.79
CA ASP A 991 36.34 10.03 -45.62
C ASP A 991 34.81 10.01 -45.53
N TRP A 992 34.14 10.40 -46.63
CA TRP A 992 32.68 10.40 -46.74
C TRP A 992 32.05 9.04 -46.39
N ARG A 993 32.80 7.94 -46.57
CA ARG A 993 32.33 6.59 -46.20
C ARG A 993 32.19 6.43 -44.70
N SER A 994 33.10 7.03 -43.91
CA SER A 994 33.01 7.01 -42.45
C SER A 994 31.73 7.71 -41.99
N LEU A 995 31.40 8.86 -42.58
CA LEU A 995 30.14 9.55 -42.28
C LEU A 995 28.91 8.77 -42.78
N TYR A 996 29.00 8.12 -43.94
CA TYR A 996 27.93 7.24 -44.44
C TYR A 996 27.64 6.07 -43.49
N TYR A 997 28.68 5.39 -42.99
CA TYR A 997 28.48 4.26 -42.07
C TYR A 997 28.05 4.71 -40.66
N GLN A 998 28.48 5.88 -40.19
CA GLN A 998 27.92 6.50 -38.97
C GLN A 998 26.42 6.76 -39.13
N ASP A 999 26.04 7.34 -40.28
CA ASP A 999 24.66 7.59 -40.66
C ASP A 999 23.86 6.26 -40.71
N VAL A 1000 24.41 5.18 -41.28
CA VAL A 1000 23.80 3.84 -41.31
C VAL A 1000 23.65 3.23 -39.91
N SER A 1001 24.65 3.32 -39.04
CA SER A 1001 24.58 2.78 -37.68
C SER A 1001 23.51 3.49 -36.85
N MET A 1002 23.37 4.80 -37.00
CA MET A 1002 22.29 5.58 -36.39
C MET A 1002 20.92 5.12 -36.89
N ILE A 1003 20.76 4.95 -38.22
CA ILE A 1003 19.53 4.39 -38.82
C ILE A 1003 19.17 3.05 -38.16
N LEU A 1004 20.14 2.15 -38.00
CA LEU A 1004 19.90 0.80 -37.48
C LEU A 1004 19.57 0.77 -35.98
N ILE A 1005 20.24 1.57 -35.13
CA ILE A 1005 19.93 1.67 -33.70
C ILE A 1005 18.46 2.03 -33.49
N GLU A 1006 18.00 3.03 -34.22
CA GLU A 1006 16.67 3.60 -34.06
C GLU A 1006 15.59 2.65 -34.56
N ILE A 1007 15.86 2.00 -35.69
CA ILE A 1007 15.00 0.98 -36.28
C ILE A 1007 14.82 -0.23 -35.36
N VAL A 1008 15.93 -0.73 -34.81
CA VAL A 1008 15.93 -1.89 -33.93
C VAL A 1008 15.32 -1.56 -32.59
N GLY A 1009 15.70 -0.44 -31.97
CA GLY A 1009 15.20 0.02 -30.68
C GLY A 1009 13.67 0.17 -30.70
N SER A 1010 13.15 0.79 -31.76
CA SER A 1010 11.71 0.95 -31.95
C SER A 1010 11.01 -0.40 -32.17
N THR A 1011 11.57 -1.27 -33.01
CA THR A 1011 10.96 -2.58 -33.33
C THR A 1011 10.89 -3.50 -32.11
N LEU A 1012 11.94 -3.57 -31.29
CA LEU A 1012 12.02 -4.50 -30.16
C LEU A 1012 11.37 -4.01 -28.87
N ALA A 1013 11.14 -2.70 -28.72
CA ALA A 1013 10.45 -2.17 -27.55
C ALA A 1013 8.98 -1.81 -27.84
N VAL A 1014 8.70 -1.12 -28.94
CA VAL A 1014 7.38 -0.53 -29.20
C VAL A 1014 6.36 -1.59 -29.63
N ILE A 1015 6.75 -2.58 -30.44
CA ILE A 1015 5.83 -3.64 -30.89
C ILE A 1015 5.40 -4.52 -29.71
N PRO A 1016 6.30 -5.08 -28.87
CA PRO A 1016 5.88 -5.86 -27.71
C PRO A 1016 5.06 -5.04 -26.71
N LEU A 1017 5.42 -3.78 -26.48
CA LEU A 1017 4.67 -2.88 -25.61
C LEU A 1017 3.23 -2.66 -26.10
N THR A 1018 3.07 -2.32 -27.39
CA THR A 1018 1.76 -2.14 -28.03
C THR A 1018 0.95 -3.43 -27.96
N PHE A 1019 1.57 -4.56 -28.27
CA PHE A 1019 0.87 -5.84 -28.20
C PHE A 1019 0.38 -6.14 -26.78
N ALA A 1020 1.20 -5.87 -25.76
CA ALA A 1020 0.82 -6.03 -24.35
C ALA A 1020 -0.40 -5.17 -23.99
N SER A 1021 -0.40 -3.91 -24.43
CA SER A 1021 -1.49 -2.96 -24.20
C SER A 1021 -2.80 -3.40 -24.87
N VAL A 1022 -2.73 -3.84 -26.13
CA VAL A 1022 -3.87 -4.39 -26.87
C VAL A 1022 -4.45 -5.61 -26.14
N MET A 1023 -3.61 -6.59 -25.79
CA MET A 1023 -4.07 -7.80 -25.12
C MET A 1023 -4.64 -7.52 -23.73
N THR A 1024 -4.03 -6.61 -22.97
CA THR A 1024 -4.55 -6.18 -21.67
C THR A 1024 -5.95 -5.58 -21.79
N SER A 1025 -6.16 -4.71 -22.79
CA SER A 1025 -7.46 -4.07 -23.05
C SER A 1025 -8.53 -5.10 -23.41
N LEU A 1026 -8.24 -6.01 -24.34
CA LEU A 1026 -9.17 -7.06 -24.75
C LEU A 1026 -9.56 -7.97 -23.58
N LEU A 1027 -8.57 -8.40 -22.77
CA LEU A 1027 -8.81 -9.24 -21.60
C LEU A 1027 -9.64 -8.52 -20.54
N ASN A 1028 -9.37 -7.24 -20.27
CA ASN A 1028 -10.14 -6.43 -19.32
C ASN A 1028 -11.59 -6.24 -19.77
N MET A 1029 -11.81 -6.06 -21.08
CA MET A 1029 -13.14 -5.97 -21.67
C MET A 1029 -13.84 -7.33 -21.84
N ARG A 1030 -13.19 -8.42 -21.41
CA ARG A 1030 -13.68 -9.81 -21.57
C ARG A 1030 -13.94 -10.18 -23.03
N ILE A 1031 -13.25 -9.54 -23.97
CA ILE A 1031 -13.32 -9.88 -25.39
C ILE A 1031 -12.38 -11.06 -25.62
N ALA A 1032 -12.96 -12.23 -25.91
CA ALA A 1032 -12.18 -13.42 -26.21
C ALA A 1032 -11.37 -13.21 -27.51
N PRO A 1033 -10.06 -13.48 -27.54
CA PRO A 1033 -9.26 -13.38 -28.77
C PRO A 1033 -9.80 -14.22 -29.93
N SER A 1034 -10.50 -15.32 -29.63
CA SER A 1034 -11.19 -16.15 -30.63
C SER A 1034 -12.33 -15.44 -31.36
N ALA A 1035 -12.85 -14.34 -30.81
CA ALA A 1035 -13.85 -13.49 -31.46
C ALA A 1035 -13.22 -12.50 -32.45
N LEU A 1036 -11.87 -12.41 -32.49
CA LEU A 1036 -11.17 -11.57 -33.45
C LEU A 1036 -11.17 -12.19 -34.86
N PRO A 1037 -11.18 -11.37 -35.91
CA PRO A 1037 -11.15 -11.85 -37.30
C PRO A 1037 -9.84 -12.55 -37.62
N ARG A 1038 -9.91 -13.75 -38.22
CA ARG A 1038 -8.73 -14.58 -38.50
C ARG A 1038 -7.93 -14.14 -39.73
N HIS A 1039 -8.55 -13.45 -40.68
CA HIS A 1039 -7.95 -13.15 -42.00
C HIS A 1039 -8.16 -11.72 -42.49
N ASP A 1040 -8.86 -10.87 -41.75
CA ASP A 1040 -9.17 -9.50 -42.18
C ASP A 1040 -8.22 -8.49 -41.54
N ASP A 1041 -7.28 -7.97 -42.34
CA ASP A 1041 -6.30 -6.97 -41.91
C ASP A 1041 -6.92 -5.64 -41.50
N LYS A 1042 -8.03 -5.23 -42.12
CA LYS A 1042 -8.72 -3.99 -41.75
C LYS A 1042 -9.34 -4.11 -40.38
N ALA A 1043 -9.94 -5.26 -40.07
CA ALA A 1043 -10.55 -5.49 -38.78
C ALA A 1043 -9.53 -5.72 -37.66
N LEU A 1044 -8.42 -6.42 -37.93
CA LEU A 1044 -7.31 -6.51 -36.97
C LEU A 1044 -6.68 -5.16 -36.68
N ALA A 1045 -6.53 -4.30 -37.70
CA ALA A 1045 -6.08 -2.93 -37.50
C ALA A 1045 -7.07 -2.13 -36.64
N ALA A 1046 -8.37 -2.22 -36.92
CA ALA A 1046 -9.39 -1.56 -36.12
C ALA A 1046 -9.38 -2.00 -34.65
N VAL A 1047 -9.12 -3.29 -34.37
CA VAL A 1047 -8.95 -3.81 -33.01
C VAL A 1047 -7.74 -3.18 -32.32
N ILE A 1048 -6.60 -3.10 -33.00
CA ILE A 1048 -5.38 -2.47 -32.46
C ILE A 1048 -5.67 -1.01 -32.10
N TYR A 1049 -6.27 -0.25 -33.02
CA TYR A 1049 -6.58 1.16 -32.82
C TYR A 1049 -7.61 1.40 -31.71
N GLU A 1050 -8.69 0.61 -31.64
CA GLU A 1050 -9.68 0.73 -30.56
C GLU A 1050 -9.10 0.37 -29.19
N ALA A 1051 -8.30 -0.70 -29.12
CA ALA A 1051 -7.68 -1.10 -27.86
C ALA A 1051 -6.68 -0.04 -27.36
N GLU A 1052 -5.82 0.47 -28.25
CA GLU A 1052 -4.89 1.55 -27.92
C GLU A 1052 -5.61 2.89 -27.63
N ARG A 1053 -6.83 3.11 -28.16
CA ARG A 1053 -7.62 4.31 -27.83
C ARG A 1053 -8.09 4.29 -26.39
N LEU A 1054 -8.56 3.12 -25.94
CA LEU A 1054 -9.01 2.91 -24.57
C LEU A 1054 -7.84 2.80 -23.58
N ASN A 1055 -6.69 2.31 -24.04
CA ASN A 1055 -5.48 2.16 -23.24
C ASN A 1055 -4.23 2.53 -24.07
N PRO A 1056 -3.93 3.82 -24.25
CA PRO A 1056 -2.76 4.21 -25.01
C PRO A 1056 -1.49 3.78 -24.27
N ASN A 1057 -0.49 3.29 -25.01
CA ASN A 1057 0.84 3.03 -24.46
C ASN A 1057 1.40 4.23 -23.68
N LEU A 1058 1.06 5.45 -24.12
CA LEU A 1058 1.55 6.72 -23.57
C LEU A 1058 0.39 7.65 -23.24
N PRO A 1059 -0.24 7.47 -22.08
CA PRO A 1059 -1.46 8.20 -21.71
C PRO A 1059 -1.21 9.69 -21.48
N VAL A 1060 0.03 10.11 -21.22
CA VAL A 1060 0.43 11.50 -21.01
C VAL A 1060 1.71 11.83 -21.76
N ARG A 1061 1.77 13.02 -22.36
CA ARG A 1061 2.94 13.57 -23.05
C ARG A 1061 3.25 14.97 -22.53
N MET A 1062 4.44 15.17 -21.99
CA MET A 1062 4.87 16.49 -21.52
C MET A 1062 5.42 17.35 -22.67
N ARG A 1063 5.11 18.64 -22.65
CA ARG A 1063 5.57 19.71 -23.53
C ARG A 1063 6.05 20.89 -22.70
N HIS A 1064 6.87 21.75 -23.28
CA HIS A 1064 7.39 22.99 -22.71
C HIS A 1064 6.92 24.16 -23.58
N CYS A 1065 6.66 25.31 -23.00
CA CYS A 1065 6.24 26.47 -23.75
C CYS A 1065 7.48 27.34 -24.00
N GLU A 1066 7.86 27.52 -25.26
CA GLU A 1066 9.11 28.24 -25.58
C GLU A 1066 8.88 29.76 -25.65
N VAL A 1067 7.69 30.15 -26.09
CA VAL A 1067 7.22 31.52 -26.21
C VAL A 1067 5.85 31.65 -25.55
N ASP A 1068 5.51 32.84 -25.10
CA ASP A 1068 4.16 33.13 -24.62
C ASP A 1068 3.15 32.77 -25.69
N THR A 1069 2.17 31.97 -25.30
CA THR A 1069 1.21 31.37 -26.22
C THR A 1069 -0.21 31.63 -25.76
N ASP A 1070 -1.02 32.23 -26.65
CA ASP A 1070 -2.44 32.49 -26.39
C ASP A 1070 -3.34 31.36 -26.92
N TRP A 1071 -4.05 30.72 -26.00
CA TRP A 1071 -5.00 29.63 -26.26
C TRP A 1071 -6.46 30.03 -26.12
N SER A 1072 -6.71 31.16 -25.44
CA SER A 1072 -7.97 31.92 -25.35
C SER A 1072 -7.77 33.03 -24.31
N LYS A 1073 -8.51 34.15 -24.45
CA LYS A 1073 -8.43 35.44 -23.72
C LYS A 1073 -8.30 35.42 -22.17
N ALA A 1074 -8.29 34.27 -21.51
CA ALA A 1074 -8.15 34.14 -20.05
C ALA A 1074 -7.08 33.13 -19.58
N ALA A 1075 -6.37 32.42 -20.47
CA ALA A 1075 -5.60 31.22 -20.09
C ALA A 1075 -4.20 31.07 -20.70
N GLY A 1076 -3.56 32.17 -21.13
CA GLY A 1076 -2.24 32.14 -21.79
C GLY A 1076 -1.23 31.20 -21.10
N ILE A 1077 -0.51 30.42 -21.90
CA ILE A 1077 0.63 29.61 -21.43
C ILE A 1077 1.86 30.49 -21.56
N ALA A 1078 2.58 30.70 -20.47
CA ALA A 1078 3.74 31.59 -20.43
C ALA A 1078 4.98 30.85 -20.93
N GLY A 1079 5.92 31.60 -21.50
CA GLY A 1079 7.25 31.11 -21.81
C GLY A 1079 7.89 30.46 -20.58
N ASN A 1080 8.45 29.27 -20.78
CA ASN A 1080 9.02 28.34 -19.81
C ASN A 1080 8.03 27.45 -19.02
N ASP A 1081 6.72 27.54 -19.24
CA ASP A 1081 5.75 26.62 -18.62
C ASP A 1081 5.92 25.18 -19.15
N THR A 1082 5.50 24.19 -18.36
CA THR A 1082 5.35 22.81 -18.84
C THR A 1082 3.88 22.51 -19.11
N VAL A 1083 3.56 21.82 -20.19
CA VAL A 1083 2.22 21.44 -20.62
C VAL A 1083 2.11 19.92 -20.64
N ALA A 1084 1.14 19.35 -19.93
CA ALA A 1084 0.87 17.91 -19.92
C ALA A 1084 -0.30 17.59 -20.85
N ALA A 1085 -0.03 16.99 -22.01
CA ALA A 1085 -1.03 16.53 -22.96
C ALA A 1085 -1.57 15.14 -22.59
N LEU A 1086 -2.83 15.09 -22.18
CA LEU A 1086 -3.51 13.89 -21.68
C LEU A 1086 -4.16 13.12 -22.84
N VAL A 1087 -3.35 12.34 -23.57
CA VAL A 1087 -3.79 11.58 -24.76
C VAL A 1087 -4.97 10.64 -24.44
N GLY A 1088 -4.89 9.93 -23.31
CA GLY A 1088 -5.97 9.02 -22.90
C GLY A 1088 -7.28 9.74 -22.59
N ALA A 1089 -7.21 10.98 -22.07
CA ALA A 1089 -8.40 11.79 -21.82
C ALA A 1089 -8.99 12.34 -23.13
N ALA A 1090 -8.14 12.83 -24.02
CA ALA A 1090 -8.58 13.36 -25.31
C ALA A 1090 -9.28 12.32 -26.19
N ASN A 1091 -8.83 11.06 -26.12
CA ASN A 1091 -9.49 9.93 -26.78
C ASN A 1091 -10.86 9.54 -26.16
N LEU A 1092 -11.26 10.20 -25.07
CA LEU A 1092 -12.57 10.09 -24.41
C LEU A 1092 -13.43 11.35 -24.54
N ASP A 1093 -13.02 12.35 -25.33
CA ASP A 1093 -13.80 13.58 -25.56
C ASP A 1093 -15.09 13.28 -26.33
N SER A 1094 -16.24 13.48 -25.70
CA SER A 1094 -17.55 13.19 -26.29
C SER A 1094 -17.90 14.06 -27.50
N ARG A 1095 -17.19 15.18 -27.68
CA ARG A 1095 -17.31 16.04 -28.88
C ARG A 1095 -16.59 15.46 -30.10
N ALA A 1096 -15.55 14.66 -29.87
CA ALA A 1096 -14.83 13.94 -30.92
C ALA A 1096 -15.40 12.54 -31.15
N PHE A 1097 -15.90 11.89 -30.09
CA PHE A 1097 -16.46 10.54 -30.14
C PHE A 1097 -17.84 10.49 -29.47
N THR A 1098 -18.90 10.21 -30.21
CA THR A 1098 -20.28 10.21 -29.68
C THR A 1098 -20.48 9.28 -28.47
N ASP A 1099 -19.85 8.09 -28.47
CA ASP A 1099 -19.86 7.13 -27.35
C ASP A 1099 -18.42 6.77 -26.94
N PRO A 1100 -17.67 7.62 -26.21
CA PRO A 1100 -16.22 7.49 -26.07
C PRO A 1100 -15.75 6.20 -25.38
N THR A 1101 -16.56 5.57 -24.54
CA THR A 1101 -16.19 4.35 -23.80
C THR A 1101 -16.56 3.05 -24.53
N ARG A 1102 -17.41 3.12 -25.57
CA ARG A 1102 -17.88 1.95 -26.30
C ARG A 1102 -16.79 1.43 -27.25
N PHE A 1103 -16.37 0.18 -27.10
CA PHE A 1103 -15.51 -0.46 -28.10
C PHE A 1103 -16.31 -0.74 -29.38
N SER A 1104 -15.87 -0.26 -30.54
CA SER A 1104 -16.60 -0.41 -31.82
C SER A 1104 -15.69 -0.85 -32.96
N LEU A 1105 -16.02 -1.97 -33.58
CA LEU A 1105 -15.35 -2.49 -34.78
C LEU A 1105 -16.18 -2.28 -36.06
N THR A 1106 -17.28 -1.52 -35.99
CA THR A 1106 -18.20 -1.33 -37.12
C THR A 1106 -17.53 -0.60 -38.30
N GLY A 1107 -16.49 0.22 -38.05
CA GLY A 1107 -15.64 0.81 -39.10
C GLY A 1107 -14.85 -0.22 -39.94
N ALA A 1108 -14.76 -1.47 -39.48
CA ALA A 1108 -14.23 -2.61 -40.21
C ALA A 1108 -15.31 -3.62 -40.65
N GLY A 1109 -16.59 -3.27 -40.54
CA GLY A 1109 -17.71 -4.13 -40.95
C GLY A 1109 -18.09 -5.22 -39.94
N ILE A 1110 -17.69 -5.10 -38.67
CA ILE A 1110 -17.91 -6.13 -37.64
C ILE A 1110 -18.64 -5.56 -36.42
N GLY A 1111 -19.77 -6.19 -36.05
CA GLY A 1111 -20.52 -5.89 -34.82
C GLY A 1111 -21.47 -4.68 -34.89
N GLU A 1112 -22.29 -4.53 -33.85
CA GLU A 1112 -23.25 -3.43 -33.72
C GLU A 1112 -22.62 -2.22 -32.98
N GLY A 1113 -22.55 -1.05 -33.64
CA GLY A 1113 -21.97 0.16 -33.05
C GLY A 1113 -21.82 1.32 -34.04
N PRO A 1114 -21.52 2.54 -33.55
CA PRO A 1114 -21.26 3.68 -34.41
C PRO A 1114 -19.95 3.47 -35.19
N ALA A 1115 -19.96 3.75 -36.49
CA ALA A 1115 -18.76 3.76 -37.31
C ALA A 1115 -17.79 4.84 -36.82
N ARG A 1116 -16.57 4.43 -36.45
CA ARG A 1116 -15.51 5.33 -36.02
C ARG A 1116 -14.54 5.58 -37.17
N ARG A 1117 -14.05 6.82 -37.30
CA ARG A 1117 -13.03 7.18 -38.29
C ARG A 1117 -11.65 7.12 -37.63
N LEU A 1118 -10.73 6.38 -38.22
CA LEU A 1118 -9.38 6.18 -37.66
C LEU A 1118 -8.59 7.50 -37.56
N GLU A 1119 -8.90 8.49 -38.40
CA GLU A 1119 -8.31 9.83 -38.34
C GLU A 1119 -8.58 10.56 -37.01
N ASP A 1120 -9.65 10.21 -36.29
CA ASP A 1120 -9.99 10.89 -35.03
C ASP A 1120 -9.14 10.37 -33.85
N TYR A 1121 -8.24 9.40 -34.05
CA TYR A 1121 -7.46 8.75 -32.98
C TYR A 1121 -6.11 9.44 -32.78
N LEU A 1122 -5.72 9.70 -31.53
CA LEU A 1122 -4.45 10.37 -31.20
C LEU A 1122 -3.25 9.41 -31.04
N LEU A 1123 -3.30 8.26 -31.71
CA LEU A 1123 -2.39 7.14 -31.55
C LEU A 1123 -1.66 6.92 -32.86
N PHE A 1124 -0.36 6.62 -32.81
CA PHE A 1124 0.44 6.38 -34.02
C PHE A 1124 0.50 7.55 -35.03
N GLY A 1125 0.39 8.80 -34.55
CA GLY A 1125 0.37 10.03 -35.38
C GLY A 1125 -1.01 10.69 -35.43
N VAL A 1126 -1.10 11.99 -35.72
CA VAL A 1126 -2.36 12.76 -35.75
C VAL A 1126 -2.57 13.36 -37.16
N PRO A 1127 -3.80 13.44 -37.70
CA PRO A 1127 -4.01 14.07 -39.01
C PRO A 1127 -3.51 15.52 -39.04
N GLY A 1128 -2.69 15.86 -40.03
CA GLY A 1128 -2.11 17.19 -40.18
C GLY A 1128 -0.91 17.50 -39.28
N SER A 1129 -0.36 16.52 -38.55
CA SER A 1129 0.88 16.69 -37.77
C SER A 1129 2.17 16.46 -38.57
N ASN A 1130 2.10 16.12 -39.87
CA ASN A 1130 3.23 15.66 -40.70
C ASN A 1130 4.00 14.46 -40.09
N LYS A 1131 3.33 13.57 -39.33
CA LYS A 1131 3.95 12.40 -38.64
C LYS A 1131 3.49 11.08 -39.25
N ASP A 1132 3.91 10.79 -40.49
CA ASP A 1132 3.59 9.53 -41.20
C ASP A 1132 4.56 8.40 -40.81
N CYS A 1133 4.21 7.66 -39.75
CA CYS A 1133 5.11 6.63 -39.20
C CYS A 1133 5.40 5.46 -40.18
N TRP A 1134 6.53 5.51 -40.89
CA TRP A 1134 7.05 4.42 -41.72
C TRP A 1134 7.27 3.12 -40.93
N GLY A 1135 7.80 3.18 -39.71
CA GLY A 1135 7.93 2.02 -38.82
C GLY A 1135 6.59 1.37 -38.46
N ARG A 1136 5.51 2.17 -38.37
CA ARG A 1136 4.14 1.68 -38.15
C ARG A 1136 3.68 0.83 -39.32
N ASP A 1137 3.66 1.39 -40.52
CA ASP A 1137 2.98 0.76 -41.67
C ASP A 1137 3.83 -0.33 -42.34
N ARG A 1138 5.16 -0.21 -42.31
CA ARG A 1138 6.07 -1.16 -42.96
C ARG A 1138 6.45 -2.35 -42.09
N ILE A 1139 6.42 -2.22 -40.76
CA ILE A 1139 6.94 -3.23 -39.83
C ILE A 1139 5.96 -3.53 -38.69
N ALA A 1140 5.57 -2.54 -37.88
CA ALA A 1140 4.80 -2.79 -36.67
C ALA A 1140 3.41 -3.38 -36.96
N MET A 1141 2.67 -2.81 -37.90
CA MET A 1141 1.32 -3.26 -38.25
C MET A 1141 1.30 -4.70 -38.78
N PRO A 1142 2.14 -5.09 -39.77
CA PRO A 1142 2.23 -6.48 -40.19
C PRO A 1142 2.55 -7.46 -39.06
N VAL A 1143 3.48 -7.11 -38.16
CA VAL A 1143 3.86 -7.98 -37.03
C VAL A 1143 2.74 -8.11 -36.00
N LEU A 1144 2.13 -6.99 -35.59
CA LEU A 1144 1.03 -6.98 -34.62
C LEU A 1144 -0.19 -7.76 -35.14
N GLN A 1145 -0.50 -7.64 -36.43
CA GLN A 1145 -1.57 -8.41 -37.08
C GLN A 1145 -1.29 -9.93 -36.99
N GLU A 1146 -0.06 -10.38 -37.24
CA GLU A 1146 0.30 -11.80 -37.09
C GLU A 1146 0.25 -12.28 -35.63
N CYS A 1147 0.69 -11.46 -34.67
CA CYS A 1147 0.57 -11.77 -33.25
C CYS A 1147 -0.90 -11.95 -32.84
N LEU A 1148 -1.79 -11.05 -33.25
CA LEU A 1148 -3.23 -11.15 -32.99
C LEU A 1148 -3.87 -12.35 -33.69
N ARG A 1149 -3.48 -12.63 -34.94
CA ARG A 1149 -3.92 -13.84 -35.66
C ARG A 1149 -3.54 -15.09 -34.89
N ALA A 1150 -2.32 -15.17 -34.37
CA ALA A 1150 -1.88 -16.29 -33.56
C ALA A 1150 -2.73 -16.43 -32.28
N CYS A 1151 -2.97 -15.34 -31.56
CA CYS A 1151 -3.83 -15.34 -30.38
C CYS A 1151 -5.28 -15.74 -30.69
N SER A 1152 -5.83 -15.35 -31.84
CA SER A 1152 -7.19 -15.73 -32.26
C SER A 1152 -7.38 -17.25 -32.49
N ARG A 1153 -6.28 -17.97 -32.72
CA ARG A 1153 -6.29 -19.44 -32.86
C ARG A 1153 -6.26 -20.13 -31.51
N LEU A 1154 -5.92 -19.42 -30.45
CA LEU A 1154 -5.79 -19.99 -29.12
C LEU A 1154 -7.13 -19.92 -28.37
N THR A 1155 -7.61 -21.06 -27.88
CA THR A 1155 -8.88 -21.17 -27.16
C THR A 1155 -8.68 -21.17 -25.65
N GLY A 1156 -9.63 -20.60 -24.90
CA GLY A 1156 -9.65 -20.71 -23.44
C GLY A 1156 -8.54 -19.95 -22.72
N LEU A 1157 -8.04 -18.87 -23.34
CA LEU A 1157 -7.09 -17.93 -22.74
C LEU A 1157 -7.67 -17.31 -21.46
N ARG A 1158 -6.96 -17.46 -20.34
CA ARG A 1158 -7.25 -16.80 -19.06
C ARG A 1158 -5.97 -16.24 -18.47
N ARG A 1159 -6.03 -15.00 -18.00
CA ARG A 1159 -4.93 -14.40 -17.24
C ARG A 1159 -4.73 -15.17 -15.94
N VAL A 1160 -3.48 -15.39 -15.54
CA VAL A 1160 -3.18 -16.06 -14.26
C VAL A 1160 -3.61 -15.15 -13.10
N ALA A 1161 -4.15 -15.71 -12.03
CA ALA A 1161 -4.43 -14.92 -10.82
C ALA A 1161 -3.14 -14.66 -10.03
N GLY A 1162 -3.02 -13.49 -9.40
CA GLY A 1162 -1.85 -13.10 -8.61
C GLY A 1162 -0.70 -12.52 -9.44
N SER A 1163 0.46 -12.31 -8.81
CA SER A 1163 1.64 -11.66 -9.41
C SER A 1163 2.08 -12.27 -10.74
N ALA A 1164 1.89 -13.58 -10.90
CA ALA A 1164 2.22 -14.29 -12.13
C ALA A 1164 1.35 -13.90 -13.34
N GLY A 1165 0.18 -13.29 -13.15
CA GLY A 1165 -0.63 -12.77 -14.26
C GLY A 1165 -0.48 -11.27 -14.48
N GLU A 1166 0.23 -10.54 -13.62
CA GLU A 1166 0.50 -9.12 -13.82
C GLU A 1166 1.47 -8.88 -14.98
N PRO A 1167 1.36 -7.74 -15.70
CA PRO A 1167 2.30 -7.45 -16.77
C PRO A 1167 3.67 -7.26 -16.12
N GLN A 1168 4.63 -8.09 -16.50
CA GLN A 1168 6.00 -7.95 -16.04
C GLN A 1168 6.63 -6.76 -16.75
N LYS A 1169 7.29 -5.88 -16.02
CA LYS A 1169 7.88 -4.66 -16.57
C LYS A 1169 9.38 -4.59 -16.32
N LEU A 1170 10.11 -4.06 -17.30
CA LEU A 1170 11.50 -3.69 -17.20
C LEU A 1170 11.61 -2.20 -17.56
N ALA A 1171 12.15 -1.39 -16.64
CA ALA A 1171 12.24 0.07 -16.80
C ALA A 1171 10.89 0.74 -17.19
N GLY A 1172 9.75 0.16 -16.79
CA GLY A 1172 8.41 0.67 -17.13
C GLY A 1172 7.83 0.14 -18.46
N VAL A 1173 8.60 -0.59 -19.27
CA VAL A 1173 8.13 -1.27 -20.49
C VAL A 1173 7.66 -2.67 -20.14
N THR A 1174 6.48 -3.06 -20.62
CA THR A 1174 5.97 -4.43 -20.41
C THR A 1174 6.79 -5.43 -21.23
N ILE A 1175 7.45 -6.35 -20.55
CA ILE A 1175 8.27 -7.42 -21.12
C ILE A 1175 7.62 -8.81 -21.00
N GLY A 1176 6.57 -8.94 -20.16
CA GLY A 1176 5.87 -10.20 -19.99
C GLY A 1176 4.38 -10.02 -19.70
N LEU A 1177 3.56 -10.97 -20.15
CA LEU A 1177 2.13 -11.04 -19.92
C LEU A 1177 1.67 -12.50 -19.94
N LEU A 1178 1.85 -13.20 -18.81
CA LEU A 1178 1.57 -14.62 -18.71
C LEU A 1178 0.07 -14.93 -18.77
N ALA A 1179 -0.30 -15.81 -19.69
CA ALA A 1179 -1.64 -16.36 -19.84
C ALA A 1179 -1.64 -17.89 -19.69
N ARG A 1180 -2.71 -18.43 -19.09
CA ARG A 1180 -3.01 -19.86 -19.04
C ARG A 1180 -4.03 -20.22 -20.13
N PHE A 1181 -3.87 -21.40 -20.71
CA PHE A 1181 -4.89 -22.00 -21.57
C PHE A 1181 -5.71 -23.02 -20.80
N THR A 1182 -7.01 -23.07 -21.07
CA THR A 1182 -7.90 -24.14 -20.62
C THR A 1182 -8.12 -25.12 -21.76
N ARG A 1183 -8.03 -26.42 -21.47
CA ARG A 1183 -8.55 -27.45 -22.38
C ARG A 1183 -10.06 -27.42 -22.18
N LEU A 1184 -10.83 -27.01 -23.20
CA LEU A 1184 -12.25 -27.33 -23.20
C LEU A 1184 -12.33 -28.86 -23.15
N ALA A 1185 -12.91 -29.40 -22.09
CA ALA A 1185 -13.41 -30.76 -22.14
C ALA A 1185 -14.44 -30.79 -23.27
N SER A 1186 -14.24 -31.69 -24.24
CA SER A 1186 -15.34 -32.16 -25.07
C SER A 1186 -16.38 -32.83 -24.18
#